data_AF-A0A075WU10-F1
#
_entry.id   AF-A0A075WU10-F1
#
_cell.length_a   1.000
_cell.length_b   1.000
_cell.length_c   1.000
_cell.angle_alpha   90.00
_cell.angle_beta   90.00
_cell.angle_gamma   90.00
#
_symmetry.space_group_name_H-M   'P 1'
#
loop_
_entity.id
_entity.type
_entity.pdbx_description
1 polymer ?
#
loop_
_entity_poly.entity_id
_entity_poly.type
_entity_poly.pdbx_seq_one_letter_code
_entity_poly.pdbx_strand_id
1 'polypeptide(L)'
;MREFEVWLSRAEVQELLGISQQAISKAIQKGKFKVQEIYGNGGRQYRIALSSLPADAQVRYLQAHPEVWQEALKIKELSEEARAFLIKKTLPQKEENEISVRVATMDRAWAIKEYLQNPCYETAKRIAEELKVHVSTIYRWIKKAEEEAERIRMMKLEKQTVPIKFPRTSVSEDVLIESLSIILSSHGKRIINGWQYVVNKGYDISYSQYTRILNKMTPPFSKILEYHRSGRISALLTETPKIIRAWSELPVMHTLVGDQHYLDYYMYSPELDEVVKVQLYIWADCSSRYFVSCVPSIGEQYTQWHVQVSLAEAFRIHVPSEIYTDWGKQENSKMTAEFIDRLASGKIYLGDWDDFLEKYPEAKIARKRSTPGVPPVKPIENMIRRFTEFLNQEGLTGYAKRDLKDPFRNKQIQELLKAQIKKKDLPTVEEGLKVIANVIEKCNITEIKTKEGKRFIPAEFLWKGLEGRRVVIGDDEIAMIFFPAFVRKVRNASVQVKLGTKTVVFTAKELTWLRDGEEVMIKVNPFPPHEGSMFFRWNGSDWEFLAPATVWIGHRVHPQDQEKLAKAMEVKNHYLKQFVLAIREIHERAKNTFGVVEDKPIRKLTSAIKHKQEGMGDLIFLDIKKFKNIRDKNWEALEKLAEFYNY
;
A
#
# COMPACT_ATOMS: atom_id res chain seq x y z
N MET A 1 -33.99 -27.72 1.87
CA MET A 1 -33.69 -26.49 2.63
C MET A 1 -34.98 -25.68 2.73
N ARG A 2 -35.43 -25.27 3.92
CA ARG A 2 -36.56 -24.33 4.02
C ARG A 2 -36.07 -22.95 3.58
N GLU A 3 -36.73 -22.34 2.61
CA GLU A 3 -36.47 -20.95 2.23
C GLU A 3 -36.81 -20.03 3.41
N PHE A 4 -35.89 -19.13 3.78
CA PHE A 4 -36.15 -18.13 4.80
C PHE A 4 -37.04 -17.03 4.23
N GLU A 5 -38.09 -16.65 4.95
CA GLU A 5 -39.07 -15.66 4.54
C GLU A 5 -39.63 -14.90 5.76
N VAL A 6 -40.00 -13.64 5.57
CA VAL A 6 -40.70 -12.82 6.57
C VAL A 6 -42.17 -12.70 6.18
N TRP A 7 -43.07 -13.04 7.10
CA TRP A 7 -44.49 -13.25 6.82
C TRP A 7 -45.37 -12.18 7.46
N LEU A 8 -45.98 -11.32 6.64
CA LEU A 8 -46.79 -10.18 7.06
C LEU A 8 -48.28 -10.54 7.13
N SER A 9 -49.01 -9.95 8.06
CA SER A 9 -50.48 -9.96 8.08
C SER A 9 -51.07 -9.13 6.94
N ARG A 10 -52.34 -9.40 6.62
CA ARG A 10 -53.11 -8.56 5.70
C ARG A 10 -53.23 -7.10 6.15
N ALA A 11 -53.23 -6.83 7.46
CA ALA A 11 -53.32 -5.47 7.98
C ALA A 11 -52.02 -4.70 7.71
N GLU A 12 -50.87 -5.32 7.96
CA GLU A 12 -49.56 -4.74 7.66
C GLU A 12 -49.40 -4.48 6.15
N VAL A 13 -49.83 -5.41 5.29
CA VAL A 13 -49.77 -5.19 3.82
C VAL A 13 -50.73 -4.10 3.35
N GLN A 14 -51.90 -3.97 3.99
CA GLN A 14 -52.83 -2.88 3.71
C GLN A 14 -52.22 -1.51 4.02
N GLU A 15 -51.54 -1.39 5.15
CA GLU A 15 -50.86 -0.16 5.54
C GLU A 15 -49.71 0.20 4.58
N LEU A 16 -48.90 -0.79 4.21
CA LEU A 16 -47.74 -0.58 3.31
C LEU A 16 -48.15 -0.15 1.90
N LEU A 17 -49.20 -0.77 1.35
CA LEU A 17 -49.65 -0.56 -0.02
C LEU A 17 -50.74 0.51 -0.14
N GLY A 18 -51.37 0.93 0.97
CA GLY A 18 -52.48 1.88 0.95
C GLY A 18 -53.74 1.39 0.24
N ILE A 19 -53.94 0.06 0.14
CA ILE A 19 -55.08 -0.56 -0.56
C ILE A 19 -56.00 -1.30 0.40
N SER A 20 -57.30 -1.39 0.07
CA SER A 20 -58.28 -2.06 0.94
C SER A 20 -58.02 -3.56 1.10
N GLN A 21 -58.46 -4.15 2.21
CA GLN A 21 -58.33 -5.59 2.44
C GLN A 21 -59.03 -6.45 1.38
N GLN A 22 -60.10 -5.93 0.77
CA GLN A 22 -60.78 -6.59 -0.35
C GLN A 22 -59.89 -6.62 -1.60
N ALA A 23 -59.13 -5.55 -1.88
CA ALA A 23 -58.18 -5.51 -2.97
C ALA A 23 -57.03 -6.51 -2.76
N ILE A 24 -56.52 -6.63 -1.53
CA ILE A 24 -55.51 -7.64 -1.16
C ILE A 24 -56.07 -9.05 -1.36
N SER A 25 -57.29 -9.32 -0.91
CA SER A 25 -57.93 -10.64 -1.07
C SER A 25 -58.10 -11.02 -2.55
N LYS A 26 -58.49 -10.07 -3.40
CA LYS A 26 -58.54 -10.25 -4.86
C LYS A 26 -57.15 -10.46 -5.46
N ALA A 27 -56.11 -9.80 -4.95
CA ALA A 27 -54.74 -9.97 -5.43
C ALA A 27 -54.16 -11.35 -5.06
N ILE A 28 -54.48 -11.86 -3.86
CA ILE A 28 -54.13 -13.23 -3.43
C ILE A 28 -54.81 -14.26 -4.35
N GLN A 29 -56.11 -14.11 -4.64
CA GLN A 29 -56.83 -15.00 -5.57
C GLN A 29 -56.25 -14.98 -6.99
N LYS A 30 -55.68 -13.85 -7.40
CA LYS A 30 -54.99 -13.69 -8.69
C LYS A 30 -53.52 -14.17 -8.67
N GLY A 31 -53.05 -14.76 -7.57
CA GLY A 31 -51.68 -15.28 -7.44
C GLY A 31 -50.58 -14.21 -7.43
N LYS A 32 -50.91 -12.94 -7.14
CA LYS A 32 -49.94 -11.84 -7.15
C LYS A 32 -48.98 -11.82 -5.97
N PHE A 33 -49.29 -12.55 -4.90
CA PHE A 33 -48.50 -12.60 -3.67
C PHE A 33 -48.19 -14.05 -3.30
N LYS A 34 -47.00 -14.29 -2.73
CA LYS A 34 -46.64 -15.57 -2.12
C LYS A 34 -47.27 -15.60 -0.73
N VAL A 35 -48.16 -16.54 -0.49
CA VAL A 35 -48.98 -16.60 0.75
C VAL A 35 -48.80 -17.90 1.50
N GLN A 36 -48.89 -17.82 2.83
CA GLN A 36 -49.00 -18.95 3.74
C GLN A 36 -50.33 -18.86 4.49
N GLU A 37 -51.04 -19.97 4.55
CA GLU A 37 -52.30 -20.06 5.30
C GLU A 37 -52.04 -20.52 6.73
N ILE A 38 -52.67 -19.81 7.67
CA ILE A 38 -52.64 -20.16 9.09
C ILE A 38 -54.08 -20.23 9.61
N TYR A 39 -54.34 -21.14 10.53
CA TYR A 39 -55.62 -21.30 11.21
C TYR A 39 -55.51 -20.74 12.63
N GLY A 40 -56.42 -19.85 13.01
CA GLY A 40 -56.48 -19.24 14.34
C GLY A 40 -57.91 -18.98 14.81
N ASN A 41 -58.06 -18.31 15.96
CA ASN A 41 -59.33 -18.08 16.69
C ASN A 41 -60.42 -17.26 15.93
N GLY A 42 -60.25 -17.01 14.63
CA GLY A 42 -61.21 -16.34 13.75
C GLY A 42 -61.28 -16.94 12.34
N GLY A 43 -60.84 -18.19 12.16
CA GLY A 43 -60.88 -18.90 10.87
C GLY A 43 -59.58 -18.81 10.05
N ARG A 44 -59.70 -19.00 8.73
CA ARG A 44 -58.57 -19.06 7.77
C ARG A 44 -57.97 -17.66 7.58
N GLN A 45 -56.70 -17.48 7.95
CA GLN A 45 -55.95 -16.24 7.79
C GLN A 45 -54.79 -16.41 6.81
N TYR A 46 -54.50 -15.37 6.03
CA TYR A 46 -53.38 -15.34 5.09
C TYR A 46 -52.23 -14.51 5.66
N ARG A 47 -51.02 -15.07 5.58
CA ARG A 47 -49.76 -14.37 5.72
C ARG A 47 -49.12 -14.18 4.36
N ILE A 48 -48.58 -13.00 4.10
CA ILE A 48 -48.03 -12.60 2.80
C ILE A 48 -46.51 -12.44 2.95
N ALA A 49 -45.75 -13.07 2.06
CA ALA A 49 -44.30 -13.00 2.06
C ALA A 49 -43.79 -11.59 1.70
N LEU A 50 -42.83 -11.08 2.47
CA LEU A 50 -42.19 -9.78 2.23
C LEU A 50 -41.56 -9.72 0.83
N SER A 51 -40.89 -10.79 0.41
CA SER A 51 -40.27 -10.91 -0.92
C SER A 51 -41.24 -10.72 -2.09
N SER A 52 -42.53 -11.01 -1.89
CA SER A 52 -43.55 -10.91 -2.94
C SER A 52 -44.21 -9.53 -3.05
N LEU A 53 -43.86 -8.59 -2.16
CA LEU A 53 -44.34 -7.22 -2.21
C LEU A 53 -43.51 -6.38 -3.20
N PRO A 54 -44.07 -5.28 -3.74
CA PRO A 54 -43.30 -4.28 -4.50
C PRO A 54 -42.09 -3.74 -3.73
N ALA A 55 -41.02 -3.37 -4.44
CA ALA A 55 -39.74 -2.93 -3.85
C ALA A 55 -39.88 -1.77 -2.86
N ASP A 56 -40.75 -0.81 -3.15
CA ASP A 56 -41.04 0.33 -2.27
C ASP A 56 -41.72 -0.09 -0.97
N ALA A 57 -42.65 -1.05 -1.02
CA ALA A 57 -43.30 -1.62 0.15
C ALA A 57 -42.33 -2.47 0.99
N GLN A 58 -41.42 -3.21 0.35
CA GLN A 58 -40.34 -3.93 1.05
C GLN A 58 -39.46 -2.97 1.85
N VAL A 59 -38.99 -1.88 1.23
CA VAL A 59 -38.15 -0.87 1.89
C VAL A 59 -38.89 -0.19 3.05
N ARG A 60 -40.16 0.20 2.87
CA ARG A 60 -40.97 0.83 3.94
C ARG A 60 -41.15 -0.09 5.15
N TYR A 61 -41.43 -1.37 4.92
CA TYR A 61 -41.56 -2.33 6.00
C TYR A 61 -40.25 -2.49 6.77
N LEU A 62 -39.12 -2.61 6.05
CA LEU A 62 -37.80 -2.72 6.66
C LEU A 62 -37.38 -1.44 7.39
N GLN A 63 -37.87 -0.26 7.01
CA GLN A 63 -37.65 0.98 7.76
C GLN A 63 -38.41 1.00 9.08
N ALA A 64 -39.65 0.49 9.10
CA ALA A 64 -40.49 0.45 10.29
C ALA A 64 -40.10 -0.65 11.28
N HIS A 65 -39.47 -1.73 10.81
CA HIS A 65 -39.14 -2.92 11.61
C HIS A 65 -37.63 -3.26 11.61
N PRO A 66 -36.79 -2.53 12.37
CA PRO A 66 -35.37 -2.83 12.50
C PRO A 66 -35.04 -4.23 13.04
N GLU A 67 -35.93 -4.79 13.85
CA GLU A 67 -35.79 -6.10 14.50
C GLU A 67 -35.72 -7.27 13.51
N VAL A 68 -36.32 -7.14 12.32
CA VAL A 68 -36.35 -8.22 11.32
C VAL A 68 -35.16 -8.20 10.35
N TRP A 69 -34.24 -7.23 10.45
CA TRP A 69 -33.17 -7.05 9.45
C TRP A 69 -32.26 -8.28 9.27
N GLN A 70 -31.92 -8.96 10.37
CA GLN A 70 -31.07 -10.15 10.34
C GLN A 70 -31.76 -11.35 9.69
N GLU A 71 -33.08 -11.42 9.78
CA GLU A 71 -33.89 -12.46 9.14
C GLU A 71 -34.12 -12.12 7.66
N ALA A 72 -34.43 -10.86 7.36
CA ALA A 72 -34.62 -10.37 6.00
C ALA A 72 -33.37 -10.54 5.13
N LEU A 73 -32.16 -10.35 5.66
CA LEU A 73 -30.90 -10.59 4.93
C LEU A 73 -30.76 -12.02 4.36
N LYS A 74 -31.47 -13.00 4.93
CA LYS A 74 -31.43 -14.40 4.49
C LYS A 74 -32.39 -14.69 3.34
N ILE A 75 -33.27 -13.76 2.98
CA ILE A 75 -34.29 -13.91 1.93
C ILE A 75 -33.64 -13.75 0.55
N LYS A 76 -33.73 -14.79 -0.28
CA LYS A 76 -33.13 -14.82 -1.63
C LYS A 76 -33.90 -13.99 -2.67
N GLU A 77 -35.17 -13.72 -2.44
CA GLU A 77 -36.09 -13.07 -3.41
C GLU A 77 -36.40 -11.60 -3.06
N LEU A 78 -35.67 -10.97 -2.13
CA LEU A 78 -35.79 -9.52 -1.88
C LEU A 78 -35.34 -8.70 -3.09
N SER A 79 -35.98 -7.55 -3.28
CA SER A 79 -35.60 -6.59 -4.33
C SER A 79 -34.18 -6.04 -4.09
N GLU A 80 -33.52 -5.59 -5.15
CA GLU A 80 -32.18 -4.99 -5.05
C GLU A 80 -32.17 -3.75 -4.16
N GLU A 81 -33.23 -2.94 -4.20
CA GLU A 81 -33.39 -1.75 -3.36
C GLU A 81 -33.52 -2.11 -1.88
N ALA A 82 -34.33 -3.13 -1.55
CA ALA A 82 -34.49 -3.62 -0.19
C ALA A 82 -33.20 -4.24 0.36
N ARG A 83 -32.45 -4.97 -0.48
CA ARG A 83 -31.12 -5.48 -0.15
C ARG A 83 -30.10 -4.38 0.07
N ALA A 84 -30.04 -3.39 -0.82
CA ALA A 84 -29.15 -2.25 -0.67
C ALA A 84 -29.47 -1.45 0.61
N PHE A 85 -30.75 -1.28 0.94
CA PHE A 85 -31.18 -0.68 2.20
C PHE A 85 -30.68 -1.48 3.41
N LEU A 86 -30.90 -2.80 3.43
CA LEU A 86 -30.45 -3.67 4.52
C LEU A 86 -28.94 -3.65 4.68
N ILE A 87 -28.19 -3.82 3.59
CA ILE A 87 -26.71 -3.80 3.60
C ILE A 87 -26.22 -2.47 4.18
N LYS A 88 -26.76 -1.33 3.72
CA LYS A 88 -26.40 0.00 4.23
C LYS A 88 -26.65 0.17 5.73
N LYS A 89 -27.64 -0.52 6.29
CA LYS A 89 -28.10 -0.37 7.68
C LYS A 89 -27.58 -1.44 8.65
N THR A 90 -27.29 -2.64 8.17
CA THR A 90 -26.73 -3.76 8.96
C THR A 90 -25.21 -3.88 8.90
N LEU A 91 -24.55 -3.22 7.93
CA LEU A 91 -23.14 -2.91 8.08
C LEU A 91 -22.96 -2.22 9.43
N PRO A 92 -21.93 -2.57 10.23
CA PRO A 92 -21.61 -1.79 11.41
C PRO A 92 -21.44 -0.37 10.93
N GLN A 93 -22.44 0.46 11.22
CA GLN A 93 -22.23 1.88 11.29
C GLN A 93 -21.17 1.97 12.38
N LYS A 94 -19.90 2.14 11.96
CA LYS A 94 -19.09 3.07 12.70
C LYS A 94 -20.04 4.22 12.93
N GLU A 95 -20.28 4.55 14.18
CA GLU A 95 -20.42 5.95 14.49
C GLU A 95 -19.32 6.62 13.66
N GLU A 96 -19.72 7.13 12.50
CA GLU A 96 -19.34 8.44 12.11
C GLU A 96 -19.77 9.32 13.30
N ASN A 97 -18.99 9.24 14.37
CA ASN A 97 -18.08 10.33 14.58
C ASN A 97 -17.56 10.67 13.17
N GLU A 98 -18.33 11.51 12.46
CA GLU A 98 -17.88 12.86 12.31
C GLU A 98 -17.04 13.18 13.56
N ILE A 99 -15.79 12.70 13.54
CA ILE A 99 -14.70 13.62 13.49
C ILE A 99 -15.17 14.56 12.37
N SER A 100 -15.99 15.54 12.76
CA SER A 100 -15.73 16.91 12.49
C SER A 100 -14.26 17.07 12.85
N VAL A 101 -13.42 16.57 11.93
CA VAL A 101 -12.30 17.33 11.45
C VAL A 101 -13.06 18.56 11.06
N ARG A 102 -13.14 19.49 12.02
CA ARG A 102 -13.41 20.87 11.72
C ARG A 102 -12.41 21.06 10.61
N VAL A 103 -12.92 21.08 9.39
CA VAL A 103 -12.34 21.76 8.26
C VAL A 103 -12.29 23.19 8.79
N ALA A 104 -11.35 23.45 9.71
CA ALA A 104 -10.71 24.73 9.87
C ALA A 104 -10.14 24.87 8.47
N THR A 105 -10.93 25.57 7.66
CA THR A 105 -10.93 25.55 6.21
C THR A 105 -9.50 25.60 5.71
N MET A 106 -9.17 24.92 4.62
CA MET A 106 -7.83 25.03 4.02
C MET A 106 -7.41 26.51 3.89
N ASP A 107 -8.40 27.39 3.68
CA ASP A 107 -8.36 28.85 3.81
C ASP A 107 -7.73 29.39 5.11
N ARG A 108 -8.06 28.85 6.28
CA ARG A 108 -7.44 29.23 7.57
C ARG A 108 -5.98 28.83 7.62
N ALA A 109 -5.66 27.62 7.17
CA ALA A 109 -4.28 27.12 7.17
C ALA A 109 -3.41 27.89 6.17
N TRP A 110 -3.97 28.20 4.98
CA TRP A 110 -3.37 29.08 4.00
C TRP A 110 -3.19 30.50 4.55
N ALA A 111 -4.23 31.10 5.14
CA ALA A 111 -4.18 32.43 5.75
C ALA A 111 -3.09 32.55 6.82
N ILE A 112 -2.97 31.55 7.70
CA ILE A 112 -1.91 31.51 8.71
C ILE A 112 -0.54 31.41 8.05
N LYS A 113 -0.36 30.50 7.08
CA LYS A 113 0.91 30.31 6.37
C LYS A 113 1.35 31.59 5.65
N GLU A 114 0.43 32.18 4.88
CA GLU A 114 0.66 33.39 4.09
C GLU A 114 0.99 34.59 4.98
N TYR A 115 0.28 34.76 6.10
CA TYR A 115 0.62 35.79 7.08
C TYR A 115 1.99 35.56 7.73
N LEU A 116 2.34 34.32 8.08
CA LEU A 116 3.64 34.00 8.68
C LEU A 116 4.82 34.23 7.73
N GLN A 117 4.61 34.22 6.41
CA GLN A 117 5.65 34.57 5.44
C GLN A 117 5.96 36.07 5.46
N ASN A 118 4.97 36.92 5.76
CA ASN A 118 5.15 38.36 5.88
C ASN A 118 4.15 38.97 6.88
N PRO A 119 4.49 38.97 8.19
CA PRO A 119 3.55 39.26 9.27
C PRO A 119 3.33 40.77 9.44
N CYS A 120 2.56 41.38 8.54
CA CYS A 120 2.14 42.77 8.60
C CYS A 120 0.62 42.94 8.42
N TYR A 121 0.13 44.14 8.74
CA TYR A 121 -1.30 44.45 8.65
C TYR A 121 -1.81 44.37 7.20
N GLU A 122 -1.00 44.80 6.24
CA GLU A 122 -1.31 44.77 4.81
C GLU A 122 -1.54 43.34 4.33
N THR A 123 -0.70 42.39 4.77
CA THR A 123 -0.87 40.95 4.48
C THR A 123 -2.16 40.42 5.10
N ALA A 124 -2.43 40.74 6.38
CA ALA A 124 -3.66 40.31 7.05
C ALA A 124 -4.92 40.89 6.38
N LYS A 125 -4.85 42.14 5.91
CA LYS A 125 -5.94 42.82 5.20
C LYS A 125 -6.21 42.17 3.85
N ARG A 126 -5.17 41.91 3.06
CA ARG A 126 -5.28 41.21 1.76
C ARG A 126 -5.91 39.82 1.93
N ILE A 127 -5.41 39.03 2.86
CA ILE A 127 -5.94 37.69 3.17
C ILE A 127 -7.40 37.76 3.60
N ALA A 128 -7.76 38.75 4.41
CA ALA A 128 -9.12 38.96 4.89
C ALA A 128 -10.09 39.30 3.73
N GLU A 129 -9.66 40.15 2.80
CA GLU A 129 -10.41 40.49 1.59
C GLU A 129 -10.61 39.28 0.68
N GLU A 130 -9.55 38.50 0.45
CA GLU A 130 -9.56 37.30 -0.39
C GLU A 130 -10.48 36.21 0.15
N LEU A 131 -10.49 36.02 1.47
CA LEU A 131 -11.35 35.04 2.15
C LEU A 131 -12.72 35.60 2.55
N LYS A 132 -13.03 36.87 2.25
CA LYS A 132 -14.27 37.55 2.65
C LYS A 132 -14.55 37.45 4.15
N VAL A 133 -13.52 37.61 4.98
CA VAL A 133 -13.61 37.63 6.45
C VAL A 133 -13.09 38.94 7.01
N HIS A 134 -13.45 39.25 8.25
CA HIS A 134 -12.91 40.44 8.92
C HIS A 134 -11.45 40.22 9.33
N VAL A 135 -10.60 41.26 9.24
CA VAL A 135 -9.16 41.19 9.60
C VAL A 135 -8.93 40.65 11.02
N SER A 136 -9.78 41.01 11.98
CA SER A 136 -9.73 40.47 13.35
C SER A 136 -9.88 38.94 13.43
N THR A 137 -10.56 38.33 12.44
CA THR A 137 -10.69 36.88 12.34
C THR A 137 -9.38 36.21 11.96
N ILE A 138 -8.58 36.86 11.10
CA ILE A 138 -7.22 36.39 10.73
C ILE A 138 -6.33 36.39 11.97
N TYR A 139 -6.28 37.51 12.71
CA TYR A 139 -5.51 37.59 13.97
C TYR A 139 -5.95 36.56 15.00
N ARG A 140 -7.27 36.33 15.15
CA ARG A 140 -7.79 35.30 16.05
C ARG A 140 -7.34 33.88 15.64
N TRP A 141 -7.25 33.60 14.34
CA TRP A 141 -6.74 32.31 13.85
C TRP A 141 -5.26 32.14 14.10
N ILE A 142 -4.45 33.18 13.87
CA ILE A 142 -3.01 33.20 14.14
C ILE A 142 -2.74 32.96 15.62
N LYS A 143 -3.36 33.77 16.50
CA LYS A 143 -3.22 33.64 17.97
C LYS A 143 -3.53 32.23 18.45
N LYS A 144 -4.62 31.64 17.94
CA LYS A 144 -5.01 30.28 18.30
C LYS A 144 -4.00 29.23 17.81
N ALA A 145 -3.42 29.43 16.63
CA ALA A 145 -2.38 28.56 16.10
C ALA A 145 -1.07 28.66 16.88
N GLU A 146 -0.70 29.87 17.32
CA GLU A 146 0.45 30.12 18.20
C GLU A 146 0.26 29.49 19.58
N GLU A 147 -0.91 29.66 20.21
CA GLU A 147 -1.26 29.02 21.47
C GLU A 147 -1.21 27.48 21.38
N GLU A 148 -1.71 26.91 20.27
CA GLU A 148 -1.65 25.47 20.04
C GLU A 148 -0.21 24.98 19.76
N ALA A 149 0.57 25.74 18.99
CA ALA A 149 1.97 25.45 18.73
C ALA A 149 2.80 25.51 20.02
N GLU A 150 2.54 26.49 20.88
CA GLU A 150 3.16 26.61 22.19
C GLU A 150 2.72 25.49 23.12
N ARG A 151 1.43 25.09 23.11
CA ARG A 151 0.97 23.89 23.83
C ARG A 151 1.70 22.62 23.37
N ILE A 152 1.93 22.47 22.08
CA ILE A 152 2.68 21.34 21.49
C ILE A 152 4.17 21.42 21.86
N ARG A 153 4.78 22.61 21.84
CA ARG A 153 6.16 22.84 22.30
C ARG A 153 6.31 22.51 23.78
N MET A 154 5.37 22.94 24.62
CA MET A 154 5.32 22.64 26.05
C MET A 154 5.00 21.15 26.33
N MET A 155 4.31 20.47 25.40
CA MET A 155 4.15 19.01 25.41
C MET A 155 5.44 18.25 25.06
N LYS A 156 6.49 18.90 24.54
CA LYS A 156 7.86 18.35 24.55
C LYS A 156 8.39 18.40 25.99
N LEU A 157 7.77 17.61 26.87
CA LEU A 157 8.17 17.45 28.26
C LEU A 157 9.56 16.78 28.31
N GLU A 158 10.57 17.58 28.65
CA GLU A 158 11.93 17.12 29.00
C GLU A 158 12.00 16.51 30.42
N LYS A 159 10.90 16.50 31.19
CA LYS A 159 10.90 15.95 32.56
C LYS A 159 10.24 14.58 32.62
N GLN A 160 10.95 13.62 33.24
CA GLN A 160 10.53 12.23 33.48
C GLN A 160 9.31 12.07 34.42
N THR A 161 8.78 13.17 34.97
CA THR A 161 7.68 13.16 35.95
C THR A 161 6.51 14.01 35.45
N VAL A 162 5.35 13.39 35.25
CA VAL A 162 4.09 14.09 34.96
C VAL A 162 3.46 14.51 36.30
N PRO A 163 3.30 15.80 36.60
CA PRO A 163 2.64 16.22 37.82
C PRO A 163 1.16 15.86 37.78
N ILE A 164 0.69 15.10 38.77
CA ILE A 164 -0.70 14.68 38.92
C ILE A 164 -1.34 15.56 39.99
N LYS A 165 -2.54 16.10 39.71
CA LYS A 165 -3.36 16.83 40.68
C LYS A 165 -4.77 16.28 40.69
N PHE A 166 -5.31 16.03 41.88
CA PHE A 166 -6.70 15.59 42.03
C PHE A 166 -7.65 16.78 42.24
N PRO A 167 -8.94 16.65 41.88
CA PRO A 167 -9.95 17.62 42.30
C PRO A 167 -10.05 17.66 43.82
N ARG A 168 -10.70 18.68 44.41
CA ARG A 168 -10.95 18.71 45.86
C ARG A 168 -11.88 17.55 46.25
N THR A 169 -11.44 16.68 47.16
CA THR A 169 -12.18 15.49 47.61
C THR A 169 -11.99 15.25 49.12
N SER A 170 -12.81 14.39 49.71
CA SER A 170 -12.65 13.91 51.10
C SER A 170 -11.54 12.85 51.25
N VAL A 171 -11.08 12.24 50.16
CA VAL A 171 -9.95 11.32 50.12
C VAL A 171 -8.65 12.10 50.03
N SER A 172 -7.66 11.71 50.83
CA SER A 172 -6.33 12.33 50.82
C SER A 172 -5.61 12.09 49.49
N GLU A 173 -4.79 13.05 49.09
CA GLU A 173 -4.08 13.00 47.81
C GLU A 173 -3.09 11.83 47.75
N ASP A 174 -2.39 11.54 48.84
CA ASP A 174 -1.46 10.41 48.94
C ASP A 174 -2.17 9.06 48.69
N VAL A 175 -3.35 8.87 49.28
CA VAL A 175 -4.13 7.63 49.10
C VAL A 175 -4.66 7.52 47.67
N LEU A 176 -5.01 8.64 47.04
CA LEU A 176 -5.39 8.67 45.62
C LEU A 176 -4.18 8.33 44.71
N ILE A 177 -2.99 8.84 45.01
CA ILE A 177 -1.74 8.51 44.28
C ILE A 177 -1.41 7.02 44.42
N GLU A 178 -1.48 6.46 45.62
CA GLU A 178 -1.26 5.03 45.86
C GLU A 178 -2.30 4.17 45.11
N SER A 179 -3.58 4.56 45.15
CA SER A 179 -4.64 3.87 44.42
C SER A 179 -4.40 3.87 42.90
N LEU A 180 -3.89 4.99 42.37
CA LEU A 180 -3.53 5.14 40.96
C LEU A 180 -2.33 4.26 40.60
N SER A 181 -1.30 4.23 41.45
CA SER A 181 -0.15 3.34 41.31
C SER A 181 -0.57 1.87 41.24
N ILE A 182 -1.54 1.46 42.06
CA ILE A 182 -2.11 0.10 42.02
C ILE A 182 -2.73 -0.17 40.64
N ILE A 183 -3.53 0.74 40.11
CA ILE A 183 -4.16 0.56 38.78
C ILE A 183 -3.11 0.46 37.67
N LEU A 184 -2.00 1.20 37.78
CA LEU A 184 -0.94 1.24 36.77
C LEU A 184 0.08 0.09 36.91
N SER A 185 0.25 -0.48 38.11
CA SER A 185 1.33 -1.44 38.44
C SER A 185 1.36 -2.79 37.70
N SER A 186 0.33 -3.19 36.93
CA SER A 186 0.36 -4.45 36.13
C SER A 186 -0.81 -4.61 35.15
N HIS A 187 -0.60 -5.41 34.10
CA HIS A 187 -1.66 -5.82 33.16
C HIS A 187 -2.70 -6.69 33.87
N GLY A 188 -3.93 -6.18 34.01
CA GLY A 188 -5.07 -6.92 34.58
C GLY A 188 -5.78 -6.19 35.73
N LYS A 189 -5.13 -5.21 36.36
CA LYS A 189 -5.75 -4.37 37.38
C LYS A 189 -6.71 -3.37 36.73
N ARG A 190 -7.95 -3.34 37.22
CA ARG A 190 -9.04 -2.48 36.78
C ARG A 190 -9.21 -1.33 37.77
N ILE A 191 -9.97 -0.29 37.37
CA ILE A 191 -10.27 0.85 38.24
C ILE A 191 -10.87 0.40 39.59
N ILE A 192 -11.62 -0.71 39.58
CA ILE A 192 -12.19 -1.31 40.80
C ILE A 192 -11.14 -1.68 41.86
N ASN A 193 -9.93 -2.05 41.44
CA ASN A 193 -8.86 -2.42 42.38
C ASN A 193 -8.31 -1.18 43.10
N GLY A 194 -8.21 -0.04 42.42
CA GLY A 194 -7.85 1.24 43.04
C GLY A 194 -8.95 1.73 43.98
N TRP A 195 -10.22 1.60 43.58
CA TRP A 195 -11.35 1.93 44.46
C TRP A 195 -11.38 1.08 45.74
N GLN A 196 -11.23 -0.24 45.61
CA GLN A 196 -11.16 -1.15 46.76
C GLN A 196 -10.03 -0.77 47.71
N TYR A 197 -8.88 -0.34 47.20
CA TYR A 197 -7.79 0.15 48.03
C TYR A 197 -8.19 1.38 48.87
N VAL A 198 -8.85 2.37 48.25
CA VAL A 198 -9.32 3.58 48.94
C VAL A 198 -10.33 3.24 50.04
N VAL A 199 -11.28 2.34 49.76
CA VAL A 199 -12.27 1.87 50.76
C VAL A 199 -11.58 1.11 51.90
N ASN A 200 -10.61 0.24 51.59
CA ASN A 200 -9.85 -0.50 52.60
C ASN A 200 -8.99 0.41 53.50
N LYS A 201 -8.68 1.63 53.06
CA LYS A 201 -8.02 2.66 53.87
C LYS A 201 -8.99 3.46 54.77
N GLY A 202 -10.28 3.10 54.77
CA GLY A 202 -11.29 3.68 55.64
C GLY A 202 -12.03 4.88 55.07
N TYR A 203 -11.88 5.18 53.77
CA TYR A 203 -12.61 6.26 53.13
C TYR A 203 -13.97 5.78 52.61
N ASP A 204 -15.04 6.45 53.02
CA ASP A 204 -16.38 6.23 52.49
C ASP A 204 -16.56 6.96 51.15
N ILE A 205 -16.33 6.23 50.05
CA ILE A 205 -16.50 6.73 48.69
C ILE A 205 -17.06 5.64 47.78
N SER A 206 -18.10 5.97 47.02
CA SER A 206 -18.65 5.04 46.03
C SER A 206 -17.72 4.88 44.81
N TYR A 207 -17.85 3.74 44.12
CA TYR A 207 -17.11 3.50 42.87
C TYR A 207 -17.36 4.60 41.81
N SER A 208 -18.58 5.12 41.73
CA SER A 208 -18.95 6.23 40.83
C SER A 208 -18.25 7.54 41.21
N GLN A 209 -18.18 7.88 42.49
CA GLN A 209 -17.43 9.06 42.94
C GLN A 209 -15.92 8.91 42.68
N TYR A 210 -15.35 7.72 42.93
CA TYR A 210 -13.95 7.43 42.67
C TYR A 210 -13.59 7.55 41.18
N THR A 211 -14.36 6.92 40.29
CA THR A 211 -14.20 7.07 38.83
C THR A 211 -14.33 8.53 38.38
N ARG A 212 -15.23 9.31 39.00
CA ARG A 212 -15.37 10.75 38.71
C ARG A 212 -14.16 11.56 39.15
N ILE A 213 -13.53 11.23 40.28
CA ILE A 213 -12.27 11.84 40.74
C ILE A 213 -11.17 11.58 39.71
N LEU A 214 -11.00 10.31 39.29
CA LEU A 214 -10.02 9.91 38.28
C LEU A 214 -10.25 10.62 36.93
N ASN A 215 -11.50 10.80 36.51
CA ASN A 215 -11.82 11.51 35.27
C ASN A 215 -11.56 13.02 35.37
N LYS A 216 -11.64 13.61 36.57
CA LYS A 216 -11.45 15.05 36.82
C LYS A 216 -10.02 15.42 37.24
N MET A 217 -9.15 14.45 37.49
CA MET A 217 -7.75 14.73 37.82
C MET A 217 -7.01 15.33 36.62
N THR A 218 -5.91 16.03 36.88
CA THR A 218 -5.08 16.64 35.84
C THR A 218 -3.69 16.00 35.84
N PRO A 219 -3.24 15.38 34.73
CA PRO A 219 -4.02 15.07 33.53
C PRO A 219 -5.07 13.97 33.76
N PRO A 220 -6.18 13.92 32.98
CA PRO A 220 -7.24 12.91 33.16
C PRO A 220 -6.72 11.47 33.11
N PHE A 221 -7.37 10.57 33.86
CA PHE A 221 -6.97 9.16 33.96
C PHE A 221 -6.82 8.43 32.63
N SER A 222 -7.70 8.68 31.66
CA SER A 222 -7.61 8.11 30.32
C SER A 222 -6.28 8.43 29.63
N LYS A 223 -5.75 9.65 29.81
CA LYS A 223 -4.47 10.06 29.22
C LYS A 223 -3.27 9.40 29.89
N ILE A 224 -3.29 9.32 31.22
CA ILE A 224 -2.23 8.61 31.97
C ILE A 224 -2.23 7.13 31.59
N LEU A 225 -3.41 6.52 31.46
CA LEU A 225 -3.56 5.13 31.07
C LEU A 225 -3.07 4.88 29.63
N GLU A 226 -3.36 5.78 28.69
CA GLU A 226 -2.86 5.70 27.31
C GLU A 226 -1.34 5.85 27.26
N TYR A 227 -0.77 6.81 28.00
CA TYR A 227 0.68 6.98 28.13
C TYR A 227 1.35 5.74 28.72
N HIS A 228 0.77 5.14 29.75
CA HIS A 228 1.28 3.96 30.43
C HIS A 228 1.19 2.69 29.56
N ARG A 229 0.10 2.52 28.80
CA ARG A 229 -0.13 1.32 27.97
C ARG A 229 0.60 1.37 26.63
N SER A 230 0.57 2.51 25.96
CA SER A 230 0.99 2.67 24.57
C SER A 230 2.35 3.35 24.45
N GLY A 231 2.92 3.79 25.57
CA GLY A 231 4.15 4.58 25.63
C GLY A 231 3.95 6.04 25.20
N ARG A 232 4.93 6.88 25.56
CA ARG A 232 4.94 8.32 25.31
C ARG A 232 4.62 8.71 23.86
N ILE A 233 5.24 8.00 22.92
CA ILE A 233 5.15 8.32 21.49
C ILE A 233 3.70 8.12 21.03
N SER A 234 3.09 6.95 21.27
CA SER A 234 1.73 6.67 20.82
C SER A 234 0.69 7.63 21.39
N ALA A 235 0.82 8.03 22.66
CA ALA A 235 -0.06 9.03 23.28
C ALA A 235 0.09 10.41 22.60
N LEU A 236 1.32 10.83 22.30
CA LEU A 236 1.58 12.05 21.53
C LEU A 236 1.01 11.97 20.11
N LEU A 237 1.04 10.80 19.44
CA LEU A 237 0.45 10.63 18.10
C LEU A 237 -1.07 10.80 18.10
N THR A 238 -1.75 10.39 19.17
CA THR A 238 -3.21 10.56 19.32
C THR A 238 -3.59 12.03 19.53
N GLU A 239 -2.80 12.78 20.30
CA GLU A 239 -3.08 14.18 20.64
C GLU A 239 -2.57 15.20 19.62
N THR A 240 -1.54 14.86 18.83
CA THR A 240 -0.97 15.77 17.84
C THR A 240 -1.98 15.99 16.70
N PRO A 241 -2.37 17.25 16.41
CA PRO A 241 -3.22 17.54 15.26
C PRO A 241 -2.61 16.95 13.99
N LYS A 242 -3.36 16.08 13.31
CA LYS A 242 -2.89 15.45 12.08
C LYS A 242 -2.83 16.51 10.98
N ILE A 243 -1.61 16.92 10.60
CA ILE A 243 -1.39 17.79 9.43
C ILE A 243 -1.78 16.98 8.19
N ILE A 244 -2.87 17.37 7.53
CA ILE A 244 -3.24 16.81 6.23
C ILE A 244 -2.40 17.54 5.19
N ARG A 245 -1.45 16.83 4.57
CA ARG A 245 -0.77 17.34 3.37
C ARG A 245 -1.73 17.27 2.20
N ALA A 246 -1.83 18.34 1.43
CA ALA A 246 -2.63 18.37 0.21
C ALA A 246 -1.89 17.67 -0.93
N TRP A 247 -1.77 16.34 -0.85
CA TRP A 247 -0.93 15.58 -1.78
C TRP A 247 -1.39 15.73 -3.24
N SER A 248 -2.69 15.92 -3.45
CA SER A 248 -3.31 16.16 -4.77
C SER A 248 -2.99 17.52 -5.40
N GLU A 249 -2.21 18.37 -4.73
CA GLU A 249 -1.68 19.62 -5.32
C GLU A 249 -0.24 19.44 -5.83
N LEU A 250 0.42 18.32 -5.52
CA LEU A 250 1.72 18.02 -6.07
C LEU A 250 1.59 17.51 -7.51
N PRO A 251 2.57 17.77 -8.39
CA PRO A 251 2.63 17.11 -9.68
C PRO A 251 2.61 15.58 -9.51
N VAL A 252 1.93 14.87 -10.39
CA VAL A 252 1.88 13.40 -10.29
C VAL A 252 3.25 12.80 -10.56
N MET A 253 3.56 11.66 -9.94
CA MET A 253 4.91 11.09 -9.92
C MET A 253 5.99 12.01 -9.32
N HIS A 254 5.63 13.13 -8.68
CA HIS A 254 6.61 13.94 -7.96
C HIS A 254 7.14 13.18 -6.74
N THR A 255 6.25 12.59 -5.94
CA THR A 255 6.63 11.79 -4.78
C THR A 255 6.05 10.40 -4.89
N LEU A 256 6.92 9.40 -5.05
CA LEU A 256 6.54 8.01 -4.91
C LEU A 256 6.72 7.56 -3.47
N VAL A 257 5.69 6.91 -2.92
CA VAL A 257 5.76 6.26 -1.62
C VAL A 257 5.84 4.76 -1.79
N GLY A 258 6.84 4.15 -1.14
CA GLY A 258 7.09 2.72 -1.15
C GLY A 258 6.83 2.11 0.22
N ASP A 259 6.14 0.98 0.26
CA ASP A 259 5.85 0.27 1.51
C ASP A 259 5.70 -1.25 1.28
N GLN A 260 5.94 -2.00 2.36
CA GLN A 260 5.70 -3.44 2.40
C GLN A 260 4.23 -3.70 2.80
N HIS A 261 3.59 -4.66 2.13
CA HIS A 261 2.29 -5.17 2.52
C HIS A 261 2.31 -6.70 2.72
N TYR A 262 2.01 -7.14 3.94
CA TYR A 262 1.72 -8.55 4.23
C TYR A 262 0.28 -8.86 3.84
N LEU A 263 0.10 -9.83 2.95
CA LEU A 263 -1.24 -10.30 2.64
C LEU A 263 -1.81 -11.12 3.80
N ASP A 264 -3.11 -10.99 3.99
CA ASP A 264 -3.90 -11.72 4.98
C ASP A 264 -4.32 -13.12 4.46
N TYR A 265 -3.69 -13.63 3.40
CA TYR A 265 -4.06 -14.88 2.72
C TYR A 265 -2.88 -15.84 2.62
N TYR A 266 -3.17 -17.14 2.77
CA TYR A 266 -2.29 -18.23 2.37
C TYR A 266 -2.67 -18.74 0.98
N MET A 267 -1.66 -19.12 0.21
CA MET A 267 -1.81 -19.68 -1.13
C MET A 267 -1.07 -21.01 -1.18
N TYR A 268 -1.48 -21.87 -2.11
CA TYR A 268 -0.78 -23.12 -2.38
C TYR A 268 0.13 -22.95 -3.60
N SER A 269 1.39 -23.36 -3.51
CA SER A 269 2.29 -23.46 -4.67
C SER A 269 2.32 -24.91 -5.15
N PRO A 270 1.70 -25.24 -6.30
CA PRO A 270 1.72 -26.60 -6.85
C PRO A 270 3.13 -27.14 -7.08
N GLU A 271 4.09 -26.28 -7.40
CA GLU A 271 5.44 -26.65 -7.79
C GLU A 271 6.37 -26.87 -6.61
N LEU A 272 6.10 -26.19 -5.49
CA LEU A 272 6.78 -26.38 -4.22
C LEU A 272 6.06 -27.41 -3.33
N ASP A 273 4.84 -27.83 -3.72
CA ASP A 273 3.91 -28.64 -2.92
C ASP A 273 3.75 -28.10 -1.48
N GLU A 274 3.73 -26.77 -1.34
CA GLU A 274 3.75 -26.09 -0.05
C GLU A 274 2.73 -24.96 0.04
N VAL A 275 2.26 -24.71 1.27
CA VAL A 275 1.43 -23.54 1.58
C VAL A 275 2.34 -22.35 1.85
N VAL A 276 2.26 -21.34 0.99
CA VAL A 276 3.09 -20.15 1.05
C VAL A 276 2.30 -18.93 1.49
N LYS A 277 3.02 -17.97 2.06
CA LYS A 277 2.52 -16.62 2.29
C LYS A 277 3.17 -15.67 1.28
N VAL A 278 2.35 -14.85 0.63
CA VAL A 278 2.82 -13.82 -0.30
C VAL A 278 2.92 -12.48 0.42
N GLN A 279 4.03 -11.77 0.17
CA GLN A 279 4.24 -10.40 0.60
C GLN A 279 4.37 -9.53 -0.64
N LEU A 280 3.89 -8.30 -0.58
CA LEU A 280 4.00 -7.35 -1.68
C LEU A 280 4.91 -6.20 -1.28
N TYR A 281 5.76 -5.75 -2.20
CA TYR A 281 6.37 -4.44 -2.10
C TYR A 281 5.76 -3.54 -3.17
N ILE A 282 5.21 -2.41 -2.75
CA ILE A 282 4.33 -1.58 -3.58
C ILE A 282 4.87 -0.16 -3.63
N TRP A 283 4.90 0.41 -4.83
CA TRP A 283 5.08 1.85 -5.03
C TRP A 283 3.77 2.49 -5.49
N ALA A 284 3.47 3.62 -4.90
CA ALA A 284 2.30 4.43 -5.22
C ALA A 284 2.67 5.89 -5.41
N ASP A 285 2.00 6.56 -6.33
CA ASP A 285 2.13 8.01 -6.46
C ASP A 285 1.31 8.70 -5.36
N CYS A 286 1.99 9.55 -4.58
CA CYS A 286 1.34 10.29 -3.50
C CYS A 286 0.24 11.21 -4.02
N SER A 287 0.36 11.81 -5.21
CA SER A 287 -0.61 12.79 -5.72
C SER A 287 -1.88 12.12 -6.24
N SER A 288 -1.75 11.27 -7.25
CA SER A 288 -2.86 10.55 -7.90
C SER A 288 -3.39 9.36 -7.11
N ARG A 289 -2.68 8.89 -6.06
CA ARG A 289 -3.01 7.63 -5.37
C ARG A 289 -3.04 6.42 -6.30
N TYR A 290 -2.34 6.49 -7.43
CA TYR A 290 -2.20 5.39 -8.36
C TYR A 290 -1.14 4.40 -7.84
N PHE A 291 -1.42 3.11 -7.90
CA PHE A 291 -0.43 2.06 -7.68
C PHE A 291 0.43 1.93 -8.94
N VAL A 292 1.68 2.35 -8.81
CA VAL A 292 2.64 2.52 -9.91
C VAL A 292 3.44 1.25 -10.14
N SER A 293 3.73 0.48 -9.09
CA SER A 293 4.32 -0.84 -9.23
C SER A 293 4.00 -1.73 -8.05
N CYS A 294 4.05 -3.04 -8.27
CA CYS A 294 3.84 -4.06 -7.25
C CYS A 294 4.69 -5.28 -7.59
N VAL A 295 5.47 -5.76 -6.61
CA VAL A 295 6.36 -6.92 -6.77
C VAL A 295 6.12 -7.89 -5.61
N PRO A 296 5.73 -9.14 -5.90
CA PRO A 296 5.51 -10.15 -4.87
C PRO A 296 6.81 -10.84 -4.42
N SER A 297 6.85 -11.21 -3.15
CA SER A 297 7.79 -12.17 -2.56
C SER A 297 6.99 -13.41 -2.14
N ILE A 298 7.38 -14.59 -2.63
CA ILE A 298 6.63 -15.84 -2.50
C ILE A 298 7.36 -16.80 -1.54
N GLY A 299 6.74 -17.10 -0.40
CA GLY A 299 7.24 -18.07 0.59
C GLY A 299 8.46 -17.58 1.41
N GLU A 300 9.14 -16.54 0.95
CA GLU A 300 10.31 -15.94 1.61
C GLU A 300 10.01 -14.50 2.05
N GLN A 301 10.81 -13.98 2.98
CA GLN A 301 10.74 -12.56 3.35
C GLN A 301 11.22 -11.70 2.17
N TYR A 302 10.52 -10.58 1.94
CA TYR A 302 11.01 -9.61 0.98
C TYR A 302 12.41 -9.11 1.40
N THR A 303 13.18 -8.73 0.39
CA THR A 303 14.57 -8.31 0.53
C THR A 303 14.75 -6.93 -0.10
N GLN A 304 15.91 -6.32 0.10
CA GLN A 304 16.28 -5.08 -0.58
C GLN A 304 16.13 -5.14 -2.12
N TRP A 305 16.21 -6.34 -2.70
CA TRP A 305 16.04 -6.57 -4.13
C TRP A 305 14.62 -6.35 -4.62
N HIS A 306 13.62 -6.67 -3.79
CA HIS A 306 12.22 -6.39 -4.10
C HIS A 306 11.97 -4.88 -4.12
N VAL A 307 12.62 -4.12 -3.23
CA VAL A 307 12.57 -2.65 -3.21
C VAL A 307 13.15 -2.07 -4.51
N GLN A 308 14.32 -2.55 -4.95
CA GLN A 308 14.99 -2.06 -6.17
C GLN A 308 14.21 -2.43 -7.45
N VAL A 309 13.78 -3.68 -7.60
CA VAL A 309 13.05 -4.11 -8.82
C VAL A 309 11.68 -3.47 -8.90
N SER A 310 10.95 -3.35 -7.80
CA SER A 310 9.68 -2.61 -7.81
C SER A 310 9.87 -1.14 -8.18
N LEU A 311 10.96 -0.51 -7.75
CA LEU A 311 11.27 0.85 -8.16
C LEU A 311 11.66 0.94 -9.63
N ALA A 312 12.38 -0.05 -10.16
CA ALA A 312 12.70 -0.17 -11.58
C ALA A 312 11.43 -0.19 -12.43
N GLU A 313 10.42 -0.96 -12.02
CA GLU A 313 9.12 -1.01 -12.68
C GLU A 313 8.39 0.33 -12.63
N ALA A 314 8.52 1.10 -11.54
CA ALA A 314 7.96 2.44 -11.47
C ALA A 314 8.61 3.42 -12.46
N PHE A 315 9.93 3.29 -12.69
CA PHE A 315 10.69 4.14 -13.62
C PHE A 315 10.33 3.88 -15.10
N ARG A 316 9.64 2.76 -15.40
CA ARG A 316 9.08 2.48 -16.73
C ARG A 316 7.91 3.39 -17.08
N ILE A 317 7.21 3.88 -16.06
CA ILE A 317 6.11 4.83 -16.23
C ILE A 317 6.68 6.24 -16.32
N HIS A 318 7.44 6.64 -15.30
CA HIS A 318 8.05 7.97 -15.21
C HIS A 318 9.18 7.99 -14.16
N VAL A 319 10.19 8.84 -14.35
CA VAL A 319 11.23 9.11 -13.35
C VAL A 319 10.69 10.08 -12.29
N PRO A 320 10.57 9.70 -11.01
CA PRO A 320 10.03 10.58 -9.98
C PRO A 320 11.04 11.62 -9.50
N SER A 321 10.56 12.74 -8.97
CA SER A 321 11.44 13.74 -8.32
C SER A 321 11.85 13.33 -6.90
N GLU A 322 11.01 12.55 -6.20
CA GLU A 322 11.22 12.17 -4.81
C GLU A 322 10.76 10.75 -4.53
N ILE A 323 11.59 10.03 -3.76
CA ILE A 323 11.30 8.70 -3.25
C ILE A 323 11.09 8.79 -1.74
N TYR A 324 9.95 8.31 -1.28
CA TYR A 324 9.55 8.30 0.12
C TYR A 324 9.37 6.87 0.63
N THR A 325 10.19 6.47 1.60
CA THR A 325 10.17 5.10 2.17
C THR A 325 10.03 5.15 3.68
N ASP A 326 9.56 4.05 4.26
CA ASP A 326 9.58 3.90 5.72
C ASP A 326 10.99 3.60 6.27
N TRP A 327 11.13 3.63 7.60
CA TRP A 327 12.36 3.24 8.30
C TRP A 327 12.59 1.72 8.39
N GLY A 328 11.97 0.94 7.50
CA GLY A 328 12.13 -0.51 7.46
C GLY A 328 13.59 -0.94 7.20
N LYS A 329 13.90 -2.17 7.62
CA LYS A 329 15.28 -2.70 7.60
C LYS A 329 15.81 -2.85 6.16
N GLN A 330 14.96 -3.23 5.21
CA GLN A 330 15.39 -3.51 3.83
C GLN A 330 15.55 -2.21 3.01
N GLU A 331 14.67 -1.25 3.27
CA GLU A 331 14.65 0.10 2.71
C GLU A 331 15.85 0.92 3.20
N ASN A 332 16.32 0.64 4.42
CA ASN A 332 17.54 1.21 5.01
C ASN A 332 18.79 0.34 4.85
N SER A 333 18.74 -0.76 4.09
CA SER A 333 19.94 -1.56 3.87
C SER A 333 21.03 -0.67 3.25
N LYS A 334 22.30 -0.88 3.62
CA LYS A 334 23.45 -0.13 3.09
C LYS A 334 23.40 -0.07 1.56
N MET A 335 23.06 -1.20 0.94
CA MET A 335 22.94 -1.36 -0.49
C MET A 335 21.79 -0.57 -1.12
N THR A 336 20.61 -0.54 -0.49
CA THR A 336 19.49 0.32 -0.91
C THR A 336 19.85 1.79 -0.76
N ALA A 337 20.54 2.15 0.33
CA ALA A 337 20.99 3.53 0.56
C ALA A 337 22.00 3.98 -0.49
N GLU A 338 23.06 3.20 -0.71
CA GLU A 338 24.06 3.46 -1.75
C GLU A 338 23.43 3.48 -3.15
N PHE A 339 22.43 2.65 -3.42
CA PHE A 339 21.69 2.69 -4.68
C PHE A 339 20.91 3.99 -4.85
N ILE A 340 20.10 4.39 -3.87
CA ILE A 340 19.34 5.64 -3.95
C ILE A 340 20.27 6.86 -3.96
N ASP A 341 21.36 6.83 -3.20
CA ASP A 341 22.35 7.91 -3.20
C ASP A 341 23.04 8.01 -4.57
N ARG A 342 23.28 6.89 -5.27
CA ARG A 342 23.75 6.89 -6.66
C ARG A 342 22.71 7.47 -7.63
N LEU A 343 21.44 7.12 -7.49
CA LEU A 343 20.35 7.73 -8.27
C LEU A 343 20.26 9.26 -8.02
N ALA A 344 20.45 9.69 -6.77
CA ALA A 344 20.37 11.10 -6.38
C ALA A 344 21.61 11.92 -6.79
N SER A 345 22.80 11.32 -6.72
CA SER A 345 24.09 11.97 -7.03
C SER A 345 24.50 11.86 -8.50
N GLY A 346 23.83 10.99 -9.26
CA GLY A 346 24.09 10.76 -10.67
C GLY A 346 25.21 9.79 -11.01
N LYS A 347 25.82 9.16 -9.99
CA LYS A 347 26.96 8.25 -10.16
C LYS A 347 26.50 6.82 -10.44
N ILE A 348 25.92 6.60 -11.63
CA ILE A 348 25.56 5.26 -12.11
C ILE A 348 26.73 4.73 -12.95
N TYR A 349 27.19 3.52 -12.65
CA TYR A 349 28.25 2.87 -13.43
C TYR A 349 27.75 2.63 -14.85
N LEU A 350 28.34 3.31 -15.83
CA LEU A 350 28.07 3.38 -17.28
C LEU A 350 27.13 4.51 -17.74
N GLY A 351 27.71 5.37 -18.59
CA GLY A 351 27.01 6.20 -19.57
C GLY A 351 26.44 7.50 -18.99
N ASP A 352 27.25 8.56 -19.01
CA ASP A 352 26.91 9.99 -19.01
C ASP A 352 25.61 10.39 -18.30
N TRP A 353 25.38 9.85 -17.10
CA TRP A 353 24.26 10.26 -16.27
C TRP A 353 24.50 11.66 -15.68
N ASP A 354 25.77 12.06 -15.56
CA ASP A 354 26.15 13.45 -15.26
C ASP A 354 25.69 14.39 -16.38
N ASP A 355 25.91 14.06 -17.66
CA ASP A 355 25.36 14.84 -18.80
C ASP A 355 23.82 14.80 -18.81
N PHE A 356 23.22 13.67 -18.41
CA PHE A 356 21.77 13.57 -18.27
C PHE A 356 21.23 14.50 -17.18
N LEU A 357 21.86 14.55 -16.00
CA LEU A 357 21.46 15.45 -14.91
C LEU A 357 21.84 16.91 -15.16
N GLU A 358 22.87 17.19 -15.94
CA GLU A 358 23.21 18.54 -16.40
C GLU A 358 22.16 19.06 -17.40
N LYS A 359 21.69 18.17 -18.29
CA LYS A 359 20.66 18.46 -19.28
C LYS A 359 19.23 18.44 -18.73
N TYR A 360 19.01 17.68 -17.66
CA TYR A 360 17.72 17.49 -16.97
C TYR A 360 17.90 17.58 -15.44
N PRO A 361 18.23 18.76 -14.90
CA PRO A 361 18.45 18.96 -13.46
C PRO A 361 17.22 18.60 -12.60
N GLU A 362 16.02 18.57 -13.18
CA GLU A 362 14.77 18.12 -12.57
C GLU A 362 14.69 16.61 -12.33
N ALA A 363 15.54 15.80 -12.97
CA ALA A 363 15.64 14.36 -12.75
C ALA A 363 16.50 13.99 -11.53
N LYS A 364 16.98 14.99 -10.77
CA LYS A 364 17.62 14.77 -9.46
C LYS A 364 16.60 14.24 -8.47
N ILE A 365 16.80 12.98 -8.10
CA ILE A 365 15.90 12.28 -7.18
C ILE A 365 16.26 12.65 -5.74
N ALA A 366 15.31 13.25 -5.02
CA ALA A 366 15.42 13.43 -3.58
C ALA A 366 14.99 12.15 -2.85
N ARG A 367 15.67 11.83 -1.75
CA ARG A 367 15.23 10.78 -0.82
C ARG A 367 14.63 11.41 0.43
N LYS A 368 13.35 11.13 0.72
CA LYS A 368 12.74 11.40 2.02
C LYS A 368 12.47 10.10 2.77
N ARG A 369 12.55 10.17 4.09
CA ARG A 369 12.20 9.07 5.00
C ARG A 369 11.16 9.56 5.99
N SER A 370 10.31 8.67 6.49
CA SER A 370 9.50 8.98 7.70
C SER A 370 10.44 9.41 8.82
N THR A 371 10.01 10.20 9.80
CA THR A 371 10.84 10.46 10.99
C THR A 371 10.35 9.53 12.09
N PRO A 372 11.20 8.68 12.70
CA PRO A 372 10.77 7.81 13.79
C PRO A 372 10.10 8.61 14.90
N GLY A 373 8.91 8.19 15.33
CA GLY A 373 8.19 8.82 16.44
C GLY A 373 7.48 10.15 16.12
N VAL A 374 7.51 10.63 14.88
CA VAL A 374 6.69 11.75 14.39
C VAL A 374 5.71 11.18 13.35
N PRO A 375 4.39 11.46 13.39
CA PRO A 375 3.45 10.94 12.42
C PRO A 375 3.30 11.87 11.20
N PRO A 376 3.95 11.60 10.06
CA PRO A 376 3.40 12.01 8.79
C PRO A 376 2.25 11.05 8.42
N VAL A 377 1.08 11.59 8.03
CA VAL A 377 0.02 10.75 7.45
C VAL A 377 0.44 10.38 6.02
N LYS A 378 0.96 9.17 5.84
CA LYS A 378 1.31 8.66 4.50
C LYS A 378 0.03 8.36 3.73
N PRO A 379 -0.08 8.77 2.45
CA PRO A 379 -1.28 8.45 1.68
C PRO A 379 -1.42 6.94 1.44
N ILE A 380 -0.30 6.22 1.34
CA ILE A 380 -0.25 4.78 1.04
C ILE A 380 -1.03 3.91 2.03
N GLU A 381 -1.12 4.29 3.30
CA GLU A 381 -1.89 3.51 4.31
C GLU A 381 -3.38 3.42 3.94
N ASN A 382 -3.97 4.53 3.47
CA ASN A 382 -5.37 4.51 3.03
C ASN A 382 -5.54 3.74 1.71
N MET A 383 -4.52 3.79 0.84
CA MET A 383 -4.51 3.04 -0.41
C MET A 383 -4.43 1.53 -0.16
N ILE A 384 -3.50 1.10 0.70
CA ILE A 384 -3.36 -0.30 1.13
C ILE A 384 -4.64 -0.77 1.81
N ARG A 385 -5.25 0.05 2.69
CA ARG A 385 -6.53 -0.32 3.31
C ARG A 385 -7.60 -0.61 2.26
N ARG A 386 -7.74 0.26 1.26
CA ARG A 386 -8.70 0.07 0.15
C ARG A 386 -8.38 -1.17 -0.67
N PHE A 387 -7.10 -1.40 -0.98
CA PHE A 387 -6.64 -2.63 -1.64
C PHE A 387 -7.06 -3.87 -0.84
N THR A 388 -6.82 -3.90 0.48
CA THR A 388 -7.25 -4.99 1.35
C THR A 388 -8.77 -5.15 1.39
N GLU A 389 -9.53 -4.05 1.41
CA GLU A 389 -11.00 -4.09 1.36
C GLU A 389 -11.52 -4.72 0.07
N PHE A 390 -10.98 -4.33 -1.10
CA PHE A 390 -11.33 -4.94 -2.37
C PHE A 390 -10.89 -6.39 -2.46
N LEU A 391 -9.68 -6.73 -2.00
CA LEU A 391 -9.21 -8.12 -1.99
C LEU A 391 -10.12 -9.02 -1.15
N ASN A 392 -10.60 -8.53 0.01
CA ASN A 392 -11.54 -9.29 0.84
C ASN A 392 -12.90 -9.49 0.16
N GLN A 393 -13.33 -8.58 -0.73
CA GLN A 393 -14.58 -8.70 -1.48
C GLN A 393 -14.51 -9.77 -2.57
N GLU A 394 -13.32 -10.11 -3.05
CA GLU A 394 -13.12 -11.17 -4.06
C GLU A 394 -13.42 -12.58 -3.49
N GLY A 395 -13.56 -12.72 -2.17
CA GLY A 395 -14.05 -13.97 -1.56
C GLY A 395 -13.06 -15.13 -1.59
N LEU A 396 -11.76 -14.85 -1.70
CA LEU A 396 -10.69 -15.87 -1.71
C LEU A 396 -10.73 -16.77 -0.46
N THR A 397 -10.44 -18.06 -0.64
CA THR A 397 -10.12 -18.97 0.46
C THR A 397 -8.70 -18.71 1.00
N GLY A 398 -8.37 -19.22 2.18
CA GLY A 398 -7.05 -19.05 2.79
C GLY A 398 -6.88 -17.79 3.65
N TYR A 399 -7.95 -17.09 4.01
CA TYR A 399 -7.90 -15.91 4.88
C TYR A 399 -7.40 -16.25 6.30
N ALA A 400 -6.45 -15.46 6.80
CA ALA A 400 -5.67 -15.76 7.99
C ALA A 400 -5.55 -14.62 9.01
N LYS A 401 -6.13 -13.44 8.72
CA LYS A 401 -6.03 -12.29 9.62
C LYS A 401 -6.66 -12.64 10.97
N ARG A 402 -5.89 -12.43 12.05
CA ARG A 402 -6.40 -12.62 13.41
C ARG A 402 -7.30 -11.45 13.80
N ASP A 403 -8.47 -11.76 14.36
CA ASP A 403 -9.31 -10.76 15.02
C ASP A 403 -8.92 -10.67 16.49
N LEU A 404 -8.17 -9.62 16.85
CA LEU A 404 -7.72 -9.41 18.22
C LEU A 404 -8.83 -8.87 19.14
N LYS A 405 -9.94 -8.39 18.57
CA LYS A 405 -11.05 -7.80 19.33
C LYS A 405 -12.14 -8.83 19.63
N ASP A 406 -12.34 -9.78 18.72
CA ASP A 406 -13.32 -10.85 18.88
C ASP A 406 -12.65 -12.24 18.88
N PRO A 407 -12.45 -12.83 20.07
CA PRO A 407 -11.87 -14.16 20.20
C PRO A 407 -12.67 -15.28 19.52
N PHE A 408 -14.00 -15.18 19.45
CA PHE A 408 -14.86 -16.19 18.85
C PHE A 408 -14.76 -16.16 17.34
N ARG A 409 -14.84 -14.97 16.75
CA ARG A 409 -14.62 -14.79 15.32
C ARG A 409 -13.21 -15.22 14.91
N ASN A 410 -12.20 -14.88 15.72
CA ASN A 410 -10.84 -15.35 15.48
C ASN A 410 -10.75 -16.88 15.48
N LYS A 411 -11.37 -17.55 16.46
CA LYS A 411 -11.42 -19.02 16.49
C LYS A 411 -12.03 -19.60 15.21
N GLN A 412 -13.16 -19.05 14.75
CA GLN A 412 -13.81 -19.46 13.50
C GLN A 412 -12.90 -19.27 12.28
N ILE A 413 -12.23 -18.12 12.15
CA ILE A 413 -11.28 -17.86 11.06
C ILE A 413 -10.15 -18.91 11.05
N GLN A 414 -9.56 -19.18 12.21
CA GLN A 414 -8.45 -20.14 12.31
C GLN A 414 -8.91 -21.59 12.06
N GLU A 415 -10.12 -21.97 12.47
CA GLU A 415 -10.70 -23.29 12.18
C GLU A 415 -11.01 -23.46 10.69
N LEU A 416 -11.58 -22.43 10.06
CA LEU A 416 -11.85 -22.42 8.62
C LEU A 416 -10.56 -22.54 7.80
N LEU A 417 -9.52 -21.77 8.14
CA LEU A 417 -8.22 -21.84 7.48
C LEU A 417 -7.60 -23.24 7.59
N LYS A 418 -7.62 -23.85 8.78
CA LYS A 418 -7.14 -25.23 8.98
C LYS A 418 -7.90 -26.24 8.12
N ALA A 419 -9.22 -26.08 8.03
CA ALA A 419 -10.06 -26.95 7.19
C ALA A 419 -9.72 -26.78 5.70
N GLN A 420 -9.52 -25.55 5.23
CA GLN A 420 -9.12 -25.24 3.85
C GLN A 420 -7.76 -25.84 3.50
N ILE A 421 -6.76 -25.68 4.38
CA ILE A 421 -5.44 -26.32 4.21
C ILE A 421 -5.57 -27.85 4.12
N LYS A 422 -6.33 -28.47 5.04
CA LYS A 422 -6.51 -29.93 5.05
C LYS A 422 -7.22 -30.46 3.80
N LYS A 423 -8.16 -29.70 3.26
CA LYS A 423 -8.91 -30.04 2.03
C LYS A 423 -8.18 -29.68 0.75
N LYS A 424 -6.98 -29.06 0.83
CA LYS A 424 -6.28 -28.44 -0.31
C LYS A 424 -7.17 -27.45 -1.08
N ASP A 425 -8.03 -26.74 -0.34
CA ASP A 425 -9.00 -25.75 -0.83
C ASP A 425 -8.43 -24.33 -0.63
N LEU A 426 -7.26 -24.08 -1.21
CA LEU A 426 -6.58 -22.80 -1.22
C LEU A 426 -6.39 -22.36 -2.66
N PRO A 427 -6.41 -21.05 -2.96
CA PRO A 427 -6.03 -20.59 -4.28
C PRO A 427 -4.58 -20.98 -4.55
N THR A 428 -4.29 -21.35 -5.79
CA THR A 428 -2.91 -21.46 -6.26
C THR A 428 -2.24 -20.10 -6.21
N VAL A 429 -0.90 -20.07 -6.18
CA VAL A 429 -0.13 -18.81 -6.27
C VAL A 429 -0.50 -18.04 -7.52
N GLU A 430 -0.68 -18.72 -8.66
CA GLU A 430 -1.09 -18.09 -9.92
C GLU A 430 -2.45 -17.40 -9.83
N GLU A 431 -3.47 -18.12 -9.34
CA GLU A 431 -4.83 -17.59 -9.16
C GLU A 431 -4.84 -16.42 -8.18
N GLY A 432 -4.12 -16.55 -7.07
CA GLY A 432 -3.98 -15.50 -6.07
C GLY A 432 -3.33 -14.24 -6.64
N LEU A 433 -2.23 -14.38 -7.38
CA LEU A 433 -1.55 -13.26 -8.04
C LEU A 433 -2.43 -12.61 -9.11
N LYS A 434 -3.21 -13.38 -9.88
CA LYS A 434 -4.16 -12.83 -10.85
C LYS A 434 -5.24 -11.99 -10.17
N VAL A 435 -5.81 -12.48 -9.06
CA VAL A 435 -6.79 -11.70 -8.29
C VAL A 435 -6.17 -10.43 -7.71
N ILE A 436 -4.93 -10.51 -7.20
CA ILE A 436 -4.20 -9.33 -6.71
C ILE A 436 -4.03 -8.28 -7.83
N ALA A 437 -3.63 -8.71 -9.04
CA ALA A 437 -3.47 -7.80 -10.17
C ALA A 437 -4.80 -7.12 -10.53
N ASN A 438 -5.90 -7.88 -10.59
CA ASN A 438 -7.24 -7.32 -10.83
C ASN A 438 -7.66 -6.31 -9.74
N VAL A 439 -7.34 -6.59 -8.48
CA VAL A 439 -7.64 -5.66 -7.37
C VAL A 439 -6.80 -4.38 -7.48
N ILE A 440 -5.54 -4.47 -7.89
CA ILE A 440 -4.70 -3.30 -8.18
C ILE A 440 -5.30 -2.46 -9.30
N GLU A 441 -5.71 -3.09 -10.41
CA GLU A 441 -6.41 -2.41 -11.50
C GLU A 441 -7.69 -1.71 -10.99
N LYS A 442 -8.52 -2.42 -10.23
CA LYS A 442 -9.74 -1.88 -9.61
C LYS A 442 -9.44 -0.68 -8.71
N CYS A 443 -8.38 -0.73 -7.90
CA CYS A 443 -7.92 0.41 -7.12
C CYS A 443 -7.53 1.61 -7.99
N ASN A 444 -6.88 1.36 -9.12
CA ASN A 444 -6.40 2.39 -10.04
C ASN A 444 -7.53 3.05 -10.84
N ILE A 445 -8.59 2.33 -11.20
CA ILE A 445 -9.66 2.84 -12.07
C ILE A 445 -10.93 3.27 -11.34
N THR A 446 -11.08 2.93 -10.05
CA THR A 446 -12.27 3.30 -9.28
C THR A 446 -12.09 4.70 -8.66
N GLU A 447 -13.09 5.57 -8.80
CA GLU A 447 -13.10 6.91 -8.19
C GLU A 447 -12.82 6.86 -6.68
N ILE A 448 -12.04 7.83 -6.20
CA ILE A 448 -11.78 8.04 -4.78
C ILE A 448 -12.23 9.42 -4.32
N LYS A 449 -12.59 9.51 -3.04
CA LYS A 449 -12.68 10.78 -2.31
C LYS A 449 -11.51 10.87 -1.34
N THR A 450 -10.67 11.88 -1.51
CA THR A 450 -9.49 12.08 -0.66
C THR A 450 -9.85 12.79 0.65
N LYS A 451 -8.93 12.78 1.63
CA LYS A 451 -9.15 13.49 2.91
C LYS A 451 -9.13 15.01 2.71
N GLU A 452 -8.50 15.46 1.63
CA GLU A 452 -8.48 16.82 1.12
C GLU A 452 -9.84 17.25 0.52
N GLY A 453 -10.80 16.31 0.36
CA GLY A 453 -12.12 16.60 -0.19
C GLY A 453 -12.21 16.54 -1.72
N LYS A 454 -11.11 16.27 -2.43
CA LYS A 454 -11.11 16.08 -3.89
C LYS A 454 -11.68 14.71 -4.26
N ARG A 455 -12.31 14.64 -5.44
CA ARG A 455 -12.74 13.39 -6.08
C ARG A 455 -12.08 13.25 -7.45
N PHE A 456 -11.55 12.07 -7.74
CA PHE A 456 -10.96 11.74 -9.03
C PHE A 456 -10.74 10.24 -9.16
N ILE A 457 -10.54 9.78 -10.40
CA ILE A 457 -10.05 8.44 -10.72
C ILE A 457 -8.51 8.46 -10.72
N PRO A 458 -7.82 7.60 -9.94
CA PRO A 458 -6.37 7.61 -9.85
C PRO A 458 -5.65 7.50 -11.21
N ALA A 459 -6.09 6.57 -12.07
CA ALA A 459 -5.53 6.36 -13.40
C ALA A 459 -5.63 7.61 -14.28
N GLU A 460 -6.83 8.20 -14.31
CA GLU A 460 -7.08 9.42 -15.07
C GLU A 460 -6.23 10.59 -14.57
N PHE A 461 -6.17 10.79 -13.26
CA PHE A 461 -5.40 11.86 -12.65
C PHE A 461 -3.89 11.71 -12.94
N LEU A 462 -3.36 10.48 -12.87
CA LEU A 462 -1.97 10.18 -13.19
C LEU A 462 -1.65 10.45 -14.67
N TRP A 463 -2.40 9.83 -15.59
CA TRP A 463 -2.03 9.85 -17.01
C TRP A 463 -2.22 11.22 -17.65
N LYS A 464 -3.32 11.92 -17.34
CA LYS A 464 -3.49 13.33 -17.74
C LYS A 464 -2.40 14.21 -17.11
N GLY A 465 -2.09 13.95 -15.85
CA GLY A 465 -1.04 14.68 -15.14
C GLY A 465 0.37 14.41 -15.70
N LEU A 466 0.62 13.34 -16.46
CA LEU A 466 1.92 13.01 -17.08
C LEU A 466 2.07 13.51 -18.52
N GLU A 467 0.99 14.00 -19.11
CA GLU A 467 0.96 14.49 -20.48
C GLU A 467 2.02 15.59 -20.69
N GLY A 468 2.79 15.49 -21.80
CA GLY A 468 3.81 16.48 -22.14
C GLY A 468 4.98 16.57 -21.16
N ARG A 469 5.14 15.64 -20.21
CA ARG A 469 6.29 15.61 -19.28
C ARG A 469 6.81 14.21 -18.98
N ARG A 470 6.24 13.17 -19.58
CA ARG A 470 6.62 11.79 -19.33
C ARG A 470 8.03 11.48 -19.86
N VAL A 471 8.94 11.19 -18.95
CA VAL A 471 10.28 10.62 -19.21
C VAL A 471 10.27 9.11 -19.02
N VAL A 472 10.73 8.34 -20.01
CA VAL A 472 10.76 6.86 -20.00
C VAL A 472 12.17 6.37 -20.24
N ILE A 473 12.59 5.39 -19.46
CA ILE A 473 13.88 4.70 -19.61
C ILE A 473 13.64 3.33 -20.26
N GLY A 474 14.48 2.94 -21.23
CA GLY A 474 14.40 1.65 -21.91
C GLY A 474 14.74 0.46 -21.00
N ASP A 475 14.35 -0.75 -21.39
CA ASP A 475 14.53 -1.95 -20.57
C ASP A 475 16.00 -2.28 -20.30
N ASP A 476 16.85 -2.16 -21.32
CA ASP A 476 18.31 -2.40 -21.19
C ASP A 476 18.97 -1.39 -20.25
N GLU A 477 18.54 -0.13 -20.33
CA GLU A 477 19.04 0.97 -19.51
C GLU A 477 18.56 0.82 -18.07
N ILE A 478 17.31 0.39 -17.85
CA ILE A 478 16.81 0.06 -16.52
C ILE A 478 17.61 -1.11 -15.92
N ALA A 479 17.92 -2.16 -16.70
CA ALA A 479 18.78 -3.24 -16.21
C ALA A 479 20.16 -2.71 -15.82
N MET A 480 20.76 -1.85 -16.64
CA MET A 480 22.04 -1.21 -16.32
C MET A 480 21.97 -0.38 -15.03
N ILE A 481 20.89 0.38 -14.80
CA ILE A 481 20.77 1.26 -13.64
C ILE A 481 20.47 0.44 -12.37
N PHE A 482 19.50 -0.46 -12.44
CA PHE A 482 18.88 -1.09 -11.26
C PHE A 482 19.51 -2.42 -10.87
N PHE A 483 20.25 -3.10 -11.74
CA PHE A 483 20.90 -4.35 -11.35
C PHE A 483 22.05 -4.08 -10.39
N PRO A 484 22.11 -4.76 -9.22
CA PRO A 484 23.23 -4.63 -8.31
C PRO A 484 24.55 -4.99 -8.96
N ALA A 485 25.51 -4.07 -8.79
CA ALA A 485 26.88 -4.23 -9.23
C ALA A 485 27.76 -4.81 -8.12
N PHE A 486 28.63 -5.74 -8.48
CA PHE A 486 29.61 -6.35 -7.59
C PHE A 486 30.96 -6.41 -8.29
N VAL A 487 32.00 -5.80 -7.71
CA VAL A 487 33.38 -6.00 -8.17
C VAL A 487 33.93 -7.27 -7.51
N ARG A 488 34.39 -8.23 -8.32
CA ARG A 488 34.85 -9.54 -7.86
C ARG A 488 36.04 -10.00 -8.68
N LYS A 489 36.88 -10.81 -8.05
CA LYS A 489 38.01 -11.46 -8.72
C LYS A 489 37.53 -12.68 -9.49
N VAL A 490 37.97 -12.80 -10.74
CA VAL A 490 37.79 -13.99 -11.57
C VAL A 490 38.57 -15.15 -10.97
N ARG A 491 37.93 -16.31 -10.86
CA ARG A 491 38.57 -17.57 -10.46
C ARG A 491 37.99 -18.70 -11.30
N ASN A 492 38.85 -19.47 -11.97
CA ASN A 492 38.42 -20.58 -12.84
C ASN A 492 37.36 -20.12 -13.87
N ALA A 493 37.62 -19.00 -14.55
CA ALA A 493 36.69 -18.37 -15.51
C ALA A 493 35.29 -18.07 -14.95
N SER A 494 35.16 -17.90 -13.62
CA SER A 494 33.89 -17.69 -12.96
C SER A 494 33.98 -16.65 -11.84
N VAL A 495 32.83 -16.13 -11.44
CA VAL A 495 32.67 -15.14 -10.37
C VAL A 495 31.57 -15.58 -9.42
N GLN A 496 31.84 -15.53 -8.11
CA GLN A 496 30.84 -15.86 -7.09
C GLN A 496 30.23 -14.59 -6.47
N VAL A 497 28.90 -14.54 -6.43
CA VAL A 497 28.13 -13.43 -5.87
C VAL A 497 27.19 -13.96 -4.79
N LYS A 498 27.21 -13.31 -3.62
CA LYS A 498 26.28 -13.61 -2.54
C LYS A 498 25.02 -12.75 -2.67
N LEU A 499 23.89 -13.38 -2.98
CA LEU A 499 22.57 -12.78 -3.08
C LEU A 499 21.73 -13.22 -1.88
N GLY A 500 21.71 -12.40 -0.83
CA GLY A 500 21.04 -12.74 0.43
C GLY A 500 21.75 -13.91 1.14
N THR A 501 21.03 -15.01 1.35
CA THR A 501 21.57 -16.25 1.95
C THR A 501 22.21 -17.18 0.93
N LYS A 502 21.98 -16.97 -0.37
CA LYS A 502 22.46 -17.86 -1.44
C LYS A 502 23.74 -17.29 -2.08
N THR A 503 24.64 -18.19 -2.46
CA THR A 503 25.80 -17.85 -3.30
C THR A 503 25.54 -18.40 -4.69
N VAL A 504 25.61 -17.53 -5.69
CA VAL A 504 25.39 -17.86 -7.10
C VAL A 504 26.72 -17.68 -7.83
N VAL A 505 27.07 -18.65 -8.67
CA VAL A 505 28.27 -18.57 -9.50
C VAL A 505 27.86 -18.17 -10.91
N PHE A 506 28.57 -17.19 -11.46
CA PHE A 506 28.36 -16.69 -12.81
C PHE A 506 29.59 -16.95 -13.66
N THR A 507 29.39 -17.25 -14.94
CA THR A 507 30.44 -17.56 -15.92
C THR A 507 30.11 -16.95 -17.27
N ALA A 508 31.14 -16.72 -18.08
CA ALA A 508 31.04 -16.36 -19.50
C ALA A 508 32.29 -16.88 -20.22
N LYS A 509 32.20 -17.10 -21.54
CA LYS A 509 33.33 -17.59 -22.34
C LYS A 509 34.51 -16.62 -22.24
N GLU A 510 34.22 -15.34 -22.19
CA GLU A 510 35.16 -14.23 -22.17
C GLU A 510 36.01 -14.20 -20.89
N LEU A 511 35.51 -14.76 -19.78
CA LEU A 511 36.26 -14.87 -18.53
C LEU A 511 37.41 -15.88 -18.61
N THR A 512 37.39 -16.80 -19.56
CA THR A 512 38.49 -17.78 -19.75
C THR A 512 39.78 -17.11 -20.23
N TRP A 513 39.67 -15.92 -20.83
CA TRP A 513 40.80 -15.15 -21.33
C TRP A 513 41.37 -14.17 -20.31
N LEU A 514 40.72 -14.04 -19.14
CA LEU A 514 41.17 -13.18 -18.06
C LEU A 514 42.10 -13.94 -17.12
N ARG A 515 43.03 -13.23 -16.49
CA ARG A 515 43.94 -13.86 -15.53
C ARG A 515 43.17 -14.20 -14.25
N ASP A 516 43.47 -15.35 -13.67
CA ASP A 516 42.96 -15.68 -12.33
C ASP A 516 43.38 -14.58 -11.33
N GLY A 517 42.41 -14.06 -10.59
CA GLY A 517 42.58 -12.93 -9.69
C GLY A 517 42.32 -11.54 -10.29
N GLU A 518 42.14 -11.42 -11.62
CA GLU A 518 41.74 -10.17 -12.28
C GLU A 518 40.34 -9.73 -11.81
N GLU A 519 40.13 -8.43 -11.61
CA GLU A 519 38.86 -7.88 -11.13
C GLU A 519 37.91 -7.58 -12.29
N VAL A 520 36.69 -8.08 -12.18
CA VAL A 520 35.57 -7.76 -13.07
C VAL A 520 34.40 -7.25 -12.24
N MET A 521 33.61 -6.35 -12.81
CA MET A 521 32.31 -5.98 -12.24
C MET A 521 31.24 -6.86 -12.87
N ILE A 522 30.36 -7.42 -12.03
CA ILE A 522 29.16 -8.11 -12.48
C ILE A 522 27.93 -7.35 -12.02
N LYS A 523 27.04 -7.01 -12.96
CA LYS A 523 25.68 -6.54 -12.67
C LYS A 523 24.73 -7.72 -12.76
N VAL A 524 23.98 -7.95 -11.70
CA VAL A 524 23.21 -9.19 -11.53
C VAL A 524 21.73 -8.89 -11.41
N ASN A 525 20.88 -9.52 -12.21
CA ASN A 525 19.47 -9.62 -11.87
C ASN A 525 19.34 -10.43 -10.58
N PRO A 526 18.90 -9.87 -9.45
CA PRO A 526 18.94 -10.58 -8.16
C PRO A 526 17.95 -11.74 -8.07
N PHE A 527 17.03 -11.84 -9.02
CA PHE A 527 16.01 -12.86 -9.11
C PHE A 527 16.42 -13.94 -10.12
N PRO A 528 16.30 -15.25 -9.77
CA PRO A 528 16.53 -16.32 -10.74
C PRO A 528 15.60 -16.18 -11.98
N PRO A 529 15.89 -16.81 -13.12
CA PRO A 529 17.14 -17.48 -13.46
C PRO A 529 18.33 -16.51 -13.65
N HIS A 530 18.23 -15.26 -13.17
CA HIS A 530 19.24 -14.23 -13.26
C HIS A 530 19.47 -13.73 -14.70
N GLU A 531 18.41 -13.82 -15.52
CA GLU A 531 18.35 -13.32 -16.90
C GLU A 531 18.76 -11.85 -16.99
N GLY A 532 19.58 -11.53 -18.00
CA GLY A 532 20.07 -10.17 -18.26
C GLY A 532 21.26 -9.76 -17.39
N SER A 533 21.85 -10.65 -16.58
CA SER A 533 23.07 -10.35 -15.84
C SER A 533 24.26 -10.13 -16.80
N MET A 534 25.21 -9.27 -16.43
CA MET A 534 26.26 -8.76 -17.32
C MET A 534 27.60 -8.63 -16.61
N PHE A 535 28.69 -8.96 -17.31
CA PHE A 535 30.06 -8.70 -16.90
C PHE A 535 30.61 -7.43 -17.54
N PHE A 536 31.47 -6.75 -16.78
CA PHE A 536 32.20 -5.57 -17.20
C PHE A 536 33.66 -5.68 -16.80
N ARG A 537 34.55 -5.18 -17.65
CA ARG A 537 36.00 -5.14 -17.42
C ARG A 537 36.44 -3.70 -17.21
N TRP A 538 37.40 -3.48 -16.31
CA TRP A 538 38.01 -2.18 -16.12
C TRP A 538 39.01 -1.89 -17.26
N ASN A 539 38.86 -0.77 -17.96
CA ASN A 539 39.76 -0.37 -19.06
C ASN A 539 40.88 0.60 -18.62
N GLY A 540 40.88 1.06 -17.36
CA GLY A 540 41.80 2.07 -16.84
C GLY A 540 41.12 3.36 -16.38
N SER A 541 39.98 3.73 -16.99
CA SER A 541 39.21 4.94 -16.69
C SER A 541 37.74 4.66 -16.35
N ASP A 542 37.13 3.62 -16.93
CA ASP A 542 35.75 3.20 -16.67
C ASP A 542 35.58 1.67 -16.79
N TRP A 543 34.39 1.19 -16.41
CA TRP A 543 33.94 -0.18 -16.65
C TRP A 543 33.32 -0.28 -18.04
N GLU A 544 33.82 -1.18 -18.87
CA GLU A 544 33.27 -1.47 -20.20
C GLU A 544 32.55 -2.82 -20.23
N PHE A 545 31.50 -2.93 -21.03
CA PHE A 545 30.78 -4.18 -21.20
C PHE A 545 31.71 -5.26 -21.74
N LEU A 546 31.75 -6.40 -21.05
CA LEU A 546 32.57 -7.54 -21.44
C LEU A 546 31.72 -8.61 -22.13
N ALA A 547 30.70 -9.12 -21.44
CA ALA A 547 29.87 -10.21 -21.92
C ALA A 547 28.59 -10.39 -21.09
N PRO A 548 27.54 -11.03 -21.63
CA PRO A 548 26.42 -11.53 -20.83
C PRO A 548 26.91 -12.56 -19.80
N ALA A 549 26.35 -12.51 -18.58
CA ALA A 549 26.66 -13.46 -17.53
C ALA A 549 25.65 -14.62 -17.52
N THR A 550 26.17 -15.84 -17.46
CA THR A 550 25.36 -17.07 -17.33
C THR A 550 25.57 -17.68 -15.95
N VAL A 551 24.53 -18.28 -15.38
CA VAL A 551 24.65 -18.95 -14.07
C VAL A 551 25.34 -20.29 -14.26
N TRP A 552 26.43 -20.52 -13.53
CA TRP A 552 27.10 -21.82 -13.46
C TRP A 552 26.50 -22.67 -12.35
N ILE A 553 25.82 -23.75 -12.73
CA ILE A 553 25.07 -24.61 -11.80
C ILE A 553 25.98 -25.70 -11.15
N GLY A 554 27.25 -25.79 -11.56
CA GLY A 554 28.30 -26.55 -10.86
C GLY A 554 28.20 -28.09 -10.90
N HIS A 555 29.34 -28.77 -11.00
CA HIS A 555 29.48 -30.22 -11.21
C HIS A 555 29.27 -31.12 -9.96
N ARG A 556 28.72 -30.62 -8.84
CA ARG A 556 28.68 -31.32 -7.53
C ARG A 556 27.32 -31.34 -6.82
N VAL A 557 26.25 -31.10 -7.54
CA VAL A 557 24.87 -31.29 -7.04
C VAL A 557 24.30 -32.48 -7.79
N HIS A 558 23.62 -33.39 -7.10
CA HIS A 558 23.03 -34.57 -7.73
C HIS A 558 22.07 -34.12 -8.84
N PRO A 559 22.09 -34.70 -10.06
CA PRO A 559 21.31 -34.18 -11.21
C PRO A 559 19.81 -34.02 -10.93
N GLN A 560 19.23 -34.90 -10.10
CA GLN A 560 17.83 -34.86 -9.70
C GLN A 560 17.51 -33.71 -8.71
N ASP A 561 18.49 -33.30 -7.89
CA ASP A 561 18.35 -32.14 -6.98
C ASP A 561 18.64 -30.82 -7.72
N GLN A 562 19.49 -30.86 -8.77
CA GLN A 562 19.71 -29.74 -9.67
C GLN A 562 18.45 -29.39 -10.45
N GLU A 563 17.79 -30.37 -11.05
CA GLU A 563 16.60 -30.15 -11.85
C GLU A 563 15.42 -29.66 -10.99
N LYS A 564 15.24 -30.23 -9.78
CA LYS A 564 14.21 -29.75 -8.83
C LYS A 564 14.48 -28.34 -8.31
N LEU A 565 15.72 -28.02 -7.92
CA LEU A 565 16.07 -26.69 -7.41
C LEU A 565 16.02 -25.63 -8.52
N ALA A 566 16.52 -25.95 -9.71
CA ALA A 566 16.43 -25.08 -10.88
C ALA A 566 14.98 -24.84 -11.28
N LYS A 567 14.15 -25.89 -11.35
CA LYS A 567 12.72 -25.77 -11.64
C LYS A 567 11.97 -24.97 -10.58
N ALA A 568 12.24 -25.18 -9.29
CA ALA A 568 11.66 -24.38 -8.21
C ALA A 568 12.07 -22.90 -8.28
N MET A 569 13.32 -22.61 -8.65
CA MET A 569 13.82 -21.25 -8.84
C MET A 569 13.25 -20.60 -10.11
N GLU A 570 13.12 -21.33 -11.21
CA GLU A 570 12.48 -20.86 -12.43
C GLU A 570 11.00 -20.57 -12.20
N VAL A 571 10.28 -21.44 -11.48
CA VAL A 571 8.85 -21.25 -11.19
C VAL A 571 8.60 -20.00 -10.36
N LYS A 572 9.35 -19.79 -9.26
CA LYS A 572 9.16 -18.59 -8.41
C LYS A 572 9.34 -17.30 -9.21
N ASN A 573 10.28 -17.28 -10.16
CA ASN A 573 10.51 -16.11 -11.00
C ASN A 573 9.62 -16.05 -12.23
N HIS A 574 9.11 -17.19 -12.69
CA HIS A 574 8.04 -17.23 -13.66
C HIS A 574 6.82 -16.51 -13.08
N TYR A 575 6.41 -16.82 -11.85
CA TYR A 575 5.34 -16.09 -11.17
C TYR A 575 5.62 -14.60 -11.03
N LEU A 576 6.84 -14.24 -10.62
CA LEU A 576 7.25 -12.84 -10.54
C LEU A 576 7.14 -12.13 -11.90
N LYS A 577 7.71 -12.74 -12.95
CA LYS A 577 7.74 -12.20 -14.32
C LYS A 577 6.33 -12.06 -14.87
N GLN A 578 5.50 -13.09 -14.76
CA GLN A 578 4.10 -13.05 -15.20
C GLN A 578 3.30 -11.98 -14.46
N PHE A 579 3.47 -11.89 -13.14
CA PHE A 579 2.77 -10.87 -12.37
C PHE A 579 3.22 -9.45 -12.73
N VAL A 580 4.53 -9.21 -12.86
CA VAL A 580 5.05 -7.91 -13.30
C VAL A 580 4.54 -7.56 -14.71
N LEU A 581 4.49 -8.52 -15.63
CA LEU A 581 3.91 -8.32 -16.96
C LEU A 581 2.41 -7.96 -16.88
N ALA A 582 1.63 -8.65 -16.04
CA ALA A 582 0.22 -8.33 -15.83
C ALA A 582 0.04 -6.90 -15.28
N ILE A 583 0.90 -6.46 -14.36
CA ILE A 583 0.92 -5.08 -13.85
C ILE A 583 1.26 -4.08 -14.98
N ARG A 584 2.24 -4.38 -15.84
CA ARG A 584 2.55 -3.56 -17.02
C ARG A 584 1.37 -3.46 -17.98
N GLU A 585 0.66 -4.56 -18.23
CA GLU A 585 -0.54 -4.55 -19.07
C GLU A 585 -1.65 -3.68 -18.48
N ILE A 586 -1.83 -3.69 -17.15
CA ILE A 586 -2.76 -2.79 -16.46
C ILE A 586 -2.39 -1.32 -16.73
N HIS A 587 -1.09 -0.99 -16.68
CA HIS A 587 -0.61 0.36 -16.98
C HIS A 587 -0.85 0.75 -18.42
N GLU A 588 -0.58 -0.12 -19.38
CA GLU A 588 -0.84 0.13 -20.81
C GLU A 588 -2.35 0.29 -21.09
N ARG A 589 -3.21 -0.56 -20.50
CA ARG A 589 -4.67 -0.39 -20.60
C ARG A 589 -5.14 0.94 -20.03
N ALA A 590 -4.65 1.30 -18.84
CA ALA A 590 -4.99 2.57 -18.20
C ALA A 590 -4.51 3.76 -19.03
N LYS A 591 -3.29 3.70 -19.57
CA LYS A 591 -2.74 4.71 -20.46
C LYS A 591 -3.58 4.85 -21.73
N ASN A 592 -3.94 3.75 -22.39
CA ASN A 592 -4.74 3.79 -23.61
C ASN A 592 -6.17 4.30 -23.36
N THR A 593 -6.69 4.10 -22.16
CA THR A 593 -8.04 4.52 -21.77
C THR A 593 -8.09 5.99 -21.33
N PHE A 594 -7.09 6.45 -20.58
CA PHE A 594 -7.12 7.75 -19.91
C PHE A 594 -6.02 8.73 -20.34
N GLY A 595 -5.02 8.27 -21.09
CA GLY A 595 -3.98 9.10 -21.70
C GLY A 595 -4.47 9.79 -22.96
N VAL A 596 -3.79 10.86 -23.34
CA VAL A 596 -4.08 11.63 -24.56
C VAL A 596 -3.19 11.14 -25.72
N VAL A 597 -3.71 11.22 -26.95
CA VAL A 597 -3.18 10.61 -28.20
C VAL A 597 -1.76 11.09 -28.57
N GLU A 598 -1.30 12.23 -28.03
CA GLU A 598 0.02 12.81 -28.30
C GLU A 598 1.08 12.52 -27.21
N ASP A 599 1.00 11.36 -26.54
CA ASP A 599 2.06 10.90 -25.61
C ASP A 599 3.30 10.40 -26.38
N LYS A 600 4.02 11.33 -27.03
CA LYS A 600 5.39 11.07 -27.46
C LYS A 600 6.29 11.20 -26.22
N PRO A 601 6.94 10.12 -25.74
CA PRO A 601 7.91 10.24 -24.66
C PRO A 601 8.96 11.28 -25.09
N ILE A 602 9.14 12.32 -24.28
CA ILE A 602 9.89 13.53 -24.70
C ILE A 602 11.35 13.23 -25.06
N ARG A 603 11.89 12.09 -24.64
CA ARG A 603 13.04 11.43 -25.26
C ARG A 603 13.17 9.99 -24.75
N LYS A 604 13.55 9.08 -25.64
CA LYS A 604 14.20 7.82 -25.23
C LYS A 604 15.63 8.19 -24.83
N LEU A 605 16.08 7.79 -23.63
CA LEU A 605 17.48 7.87 -23.21
C LEU A 605 18.42 7.16 -24.22
N THR A 606 17.84 6.30 -25.07
CA THR A 606 18.52 5.57 -26.14
C THR A 606 19.41 6.45 -27.00
N SER A 607 19.14 7.72 -27.32
CA SER A 607 20.04 8.44 -28.26
C SER A 607 21.48 8.62 -27.75
N ALA A 608 21.68 8.71 -26.43
CA ALA A 608 23.01 8.90 -25.82
C ALA A 608 23.74 7.57 -25.63
N ILE A 609 23.04 6.53 -25.17
CA ILE A 609 23.59 5.19 -25.01
C ILE A 609 23.77 4.49 -26.36
N LYS A 610 22.87 4.74 -27.30
CA LYS A 610 22.96 4.28 -28.69
C LYS A 610 24.07 5.00 -29.44
N HIS A 611 24.48 6.23 -29.11
CA HIS A 611 25.71 6.82 -29.64
C HIS A 611 26.98 6.10 -29.16
N LYS A 612 27.00 5.60 -27.91
CA LYS A 612 28.07 4.73 -27.37
C LYS A 612 28.00 3.29 -27.91
N GLN A 613 26.81 2.76 -28.18
CA GLN A 613 26.61 1.45 -28.81
C GLN A 613 26.78 1.46 -30.33
N GLU A 614 26.42 2.52 -31.06
CA GLU A 614 26.58 2.67 -32.52
C GLU A 614 28.04 2.91 -32.88
N GLY A 615 28.82 3.57 -32.00
CA GLY A 615 30.29 3.57 -32.08
C GLY A 615 30.93 2.16 -31.96
N MET A 616 30.20 1.16 -31.45
CA MET A 616 30.59 -0.26 -31.49
C MET A 616 29.75 -1.10 -32.47
N GLY A 617 28.60 -0.60 -32.92
CA GLY A 617 27.64 -1.28 -33.78
C GLY A 617 28.05 -1.29 -35.25
N ASP A 618 28.86 -0.31 -35.66
CA ASP A 618 29.50 -0.32 -36.98
C ASP A 618 30.62 -1.37 -37.11
N LEU A 619 30.96 -2.08 -36.02
CA LEU A 619 31.98 -3.12 -36.02
C LEU A 619 31.45 -4.54 -36.26
N ILE A 620 30.14 -4.82 -36.20
CA ILE A 620 29.60 -6.16 -36.53
C ILE A 620 28.19 -6.09 -37.13
N PHE A 621 28.06 -5.62 -38.37
CA PHE A 621 26.98 -6.07 -39.27
C PHE A 621 27.53 -6.20 -40.70
N LEU A 622 28.35 -7.23 -40.93
CA LEU A 622 28.57 -7.73 -42.29
C LEU A 622 27.30 -8.48 -42.70
N ASP A 623 26.60 -7.97 -43.72
CA ASP A 623 25.46 -8.62 -44.34
C ASP A 623 25.84 -10.06 -44.72
N ILE A 624 25.28 -11.00 -43.94
CA ILE A 624 25.67 -12.41 -43.91
C ILE A 624 25.47 -13.08 -45.28
N LYS A 625 24.64 -12.48 -46.15
CA LYS A 625 24.28 -13.02 -47.46
C LYS A 625 25.32 -12.77 -48.56
N LYS A 626 26.31 -11.88 -48.36
CA LYS A 626 27.22 -11.46 -49.44
C LYS A 626 28.47 -12.34 -49.61
N PHE A 627 28.83 -13.15 -48.61
CA PHE A 627 30.12 -13.86 -48.58
C PHE A 627 29.94 -15.39 -48.47
N LYS A 628 30.48 -16.12 -49.45
CA LYS A 628 30.39 -17.59 -49.54
C LYS A 628 31.35 -18.34 -48.62
N ASN A 629 32.42 -17.71 -48.11
CA ASN A 629 33.42 -18.35 -47.25
C ASN A 629 33.71 -17.51 -45.99
N ILE A 630 33.87 -18.20 -44.85
CA ILE A 630 34.20 -17.64 -43.52
C ILE A 630 35.57 -16.95 -43.50
N ARG A 631 36.52 -17.41 -44.34
CA ARG A 631 37.88 -16.86 -44.35
C ARG A 631 37.94 -15.44 -44.91
N ASP A 632 37.12 -15.15 -45.92
CA ASP A 632 37.02 -13.82 -46.54
C ASP A 632 36.31 -12.84 -45.60
N LYS A 633 35.33 -13.32 -44.82
CA LYS A 633 34.64 -12.55 -43.77
C LYS A 633 35.59 -12.05 -42.68
N ASN A 634 36.55 -12.88 -42.27
CA ASN A 634 37.49 -12.53 -41.21
C ASN A 634 38.55 -11.54 -41.69
N TRP A 635 38.95 -11.60 -42.97
CA TRP A 635 39.93 -10.68 -43.54
C TRP A 635 39.37 -9.28 -43.74
N GLU A 636 38.16 -9.14 -44.27
CA GLU A 636 37.54 -7.81 -44.47
C GLU A 636 37.17 -7.14 -43.13
N ALA A 637 36.84 -7.94 -42.11
CA ALA A 637 36.66 -7.44 -40.75
C ALA A 637 37.98 -6.94 -40.12
N LEU A 638 39.09 -7.64 -40.39
CA LEU A 638 40.43 -7.23 -39.94
C LEU A 638 40.92 -5.98 -40.66
N GLU A 639 40.62 -5.82 -41.95
CA GLU A 639 41.01 -4.67 -42.77
C GLU A 639 40.29 -3.39 -42.31
N LYS A 640 38.99 -3.49 -42.01
CA LYS A 640 38.21 -2.37 -41.44
C LYS A 640 38.60 -2.03 -40.00
N LEU A 641 39.03 -3.04 -39.23
CA LEU A 641 39.63 -2.83 -37.92
C LEU A 641 40.95 -2.07 -38.03
N ALA A 642 41.80 -2.40 -39.00
CA ALA A 642 43.06 -1.70 -39.24
C ALA A 642 42.83 -0.24 -39.66
N GLU A 643 41.91 0.03 -40.58
CA GLU A 643 41.53 1.40 -40.97
C GLU A 643 40.96 2.22 -39.80
N PHE A 644 40.11 1.63 -38.97
CA PHE A 644 39.51 2.32 -37.82
C PHE A 644 40.54 2.71 -36.75
N TYR A 645 41.56 1.88 -36.55
CA TYR A 645 42.63 2.12 -35.58
C TYR A 645 43.88 2.77 -36.21
N ASN A 646 43.83 3.17 -37.49
CA ASN A 646 44.94 3.80 -38.22
C ASN A 646 46.24 2.97 -38.22
N TYR A 647 46.12 1.64 -38.35
CA TYR A 647 47.24 0.68 -38.47
C TYR A 647 47.60 0.35 -39.91
#